data_AF-A0A9P7JKY8-F1
#
_entry.id   AF-A0A9P7JKY8-F1
#
_cell.length_a   1.000
_cell.length_b   1.000
_cell.length_c   1.000
_cell.angle_alpha   90.00
_cell.angle_beta   90.00
_cell.angle_gamma   90.00
#
_symmetry.space_group_name_H-M   'P 1'
#
loop_
_entity.id
_entity.type
_entity.pdbx_description
1 polymer ?
#
loop_
_entity_poly.entity_id
_entity_poly.type
_entity_poly.pdbx_seq_one_letter_code
_entity_poly.pdbx_strand_id
1 'polypeptide(L)'
;MPQIFAHGQKYRVLYQHITYQSPDDGNVPPIGPNCPRGGRPLVAHASWREQAKAVRSNHITADALIGALATPRIDAASPSLNFCAWVKEIVSYLQHPHYVNLGGGSIGETIACCHSISHQQNGSSFVAMLTYMQLAIQCQSLINTYKERSSICWVYDDHVAQLPNAPAQTTFNRWNAIGCKFISLAAGGSIYILVLIAGLDMRWKIATLGGCIPWEVGKMLRQPEMCKTPTLILQRIIPAIAWIRSHLPLSLEKVFCPSLLASVGLNETLDCTNLSVTDKVFDAFKQNNYILPPRHFDSWMDCTTAVVEAMIVIRGNGHISMDHRVNPGYSYYTIRTVDQAICRIPKVSVIQTTFDHEHPDNRKFPAETDQNENIFWTEQERVRAEAGVVIQDLDDLRNKLDQRYANGSSEDTDTYLRIPMDAFQGALDLRNADDSLMAFVCPTLPESIRSNLLSSFLACFDGNEVLCVRKLKDDFHADDCQDQDTQIEHHDSVTLEKVAEKVLKSSFHCLHFSIWNRYATKGDQAPTDIHPHYMSREDVSRTNHSQTLPYQSRDILEHQQLYNNILLAFGELFEWIDDVIKECLPTEYEVLVELAQDLPGGEVSPVTPFLSLVVNLNVSTLGHHDRFDKDFCLVLPLGNFKGGALVMFEQCLVLELCSDDFAIFRSGETTHFNLPYEDKSFDVWKDTCNGWAPNDHFH
;
A
#
# COMPACT_ATOMS: atom_id res chain seq x y z
N MET A 1 -34.95 -18.86 15.07
CA MET A 1 -35.25 -17.73 14.16
C MET A 1 -34.35 -16.57 14.54
N PRO A 2 -33.80 -15.83 13.57
CA PRO A 2 -32.89 -16.35 12.53
C PRO A 2 -31.49 -16.64 13.12
N GLN A 3 -30.58 -17.21 12.34
CA GLN A 3 -29.17 -17.32 12.73
C GLN A 3 -28.42 -16.10 12.17
N ILE A 4 -27.85 -15.26 13.03
CA ILE A 4 -26.94 -14.19 12.59
C ILE A 4 -25.53 -14.78 12.49
N PHE A 5 -25.19 -15.27 11.30
CA PHE A 5 -23.81 -15.47 10.91
C PHE A 5 -23.41 -14.30 10.00
N ALA A 6 -22.47 -13.48 10.45
CA ALA A 6 -21.87 -12.47 9.58
C ALA A 6 -20.94 -13.16 8.58
N HIS A 7 -21.12 -12.84 7.30
CA HIS A 7 -20.26 -13.23 6.18
C HIS A 7 -19.56 -11.98 5.66
N GLY A 8 -18.35 -12.12 5.11
CA GLY A 8 -17.48 -10.98 4.77
C GLY A 8 -16.80 -11.18 3.43
N GLN A 9 -17.25 -10.41 2.44
CA GLN A 9 -16.72 -10.42 1.06
C GLN A 9 -15.24 -9.99 1.03
N LYS A 10 -14.47 -10.58 0.11
CA LYS A 10 -13.01 -10.42 0.02
C LYS A 10 -12.54 -9.73 -1.26
N TYR A 11 -11.42 -9.03 -1.11
CA TYR A 11 -10.56 -8.53 -2.18
C TYR A 11 -9.23 -9.28 -2.09
N ARG A 12 -8.82 -10.00 -3.14
CA ARG A 12 -7.62 -10.85 -3.17
C ARG A 12 -6.56 -10.26 -4.11
N VAL A 13 -5.46 -9.76 -3.56
CA VAL A 13 -4.22 -9.45 -4.31
C VAL A 13 -3.35 -10.70 -4.40
N LEU A 14 -2.89 -11.04 -5.61
CA LEU A 14 -2.00 -12.17 -5.84
C LEU A 14 -0.62 -11.64 -6.31
N TYR A 15 0.50 -12.13 -5.77
CA TYR A 15 1.86 -11.62 -6.06
C TYR A 15 2.94 -12.72 -6.05
N GLN A 16 4.10 -12.54 -6.71
CA GLN A 16 5.10 -13.61 -6.94
C GLN A 16 6.61 -13.16 -6.86
N HIS A 17 7.50 -14.06 -6.36
CA HIS A 17 9.00 -13.96 -6.16
C HIS A 17 9.49 -12.95 -5.07
N ILE A 18 10.73 -12.89 -4.50
CA ILE A 18 12.12 -13.38 -4.82
C ILE A 18 12.86 -13.88 -3.53
N THR A 19 14.21 -13.81 -3.37
CA THR A 19 15.03 -14.59 -2.38
C THR A 19 16.37 -14.00 -1.86
N TYR A 20 16.82 -14.39 -0.65
CA TYR A 20 18.20 -14.85 -0.31
C TYR A 20 18.17 -15.75 0.98
N GLN A 21 19.31 -16.32 1.42
CA GLN A 21 19.45 -17.41 2.44
C GLN A 21 20.44 -17.03 3.57
N SER A 22 20.62 -17.68 4.74
CA SER A 22 20.12 -18.88 5.48
C SER A 22 20.72 -18.87 6.93
N PRO A 23 20.58 -19.85 7.88
CA PRO A 23 19.90 -21.17 7.91
C PRO A 23 19.06 -21.46 9.22
N ASP A 24 18.72 -22.75 9.45
CA ASP A 24 18.50 -23.56 10.70
C ASP A 24 17.86 -22.93 11.97
N ASP A 25 16.78 -23.50 12.56
CA ASP A 25 16.73 -24.86 13.16
C ASP A 25 15.26 -25.36 13.48
N GLY A 26 15.05 -26.68 13.61
CA GLY A 26 14.08 -27.31 14.56
C GLY A 26 12.54 -27.49 14.30
N ASN A 27 12.16 -28.64 13.70
CA ASN A 27 10.98 -29.53 14.01
C ASN A 27 9.49 -29.05 14.16
N VAL A 28 8.67 -29.38 13.13
CA VAL A 28 7.43 -30.25 13.13
C VAL A 28 6.14 -29.87 13.96
N PRO A 29 4.90 -30.00 13.39
CA PRO A 29 3.62 -29.52 13.98
C PRO A 29 2.73 -30.63 14.66
N PRO A 30 1.48 -30.31 15.09
CA PRO A 30 0.29 -30.54 14.24
C PRO A 30 -0.83 -29.46 14.34
N ILE A 31 -1.94 -29.63 13.60
CA ILE A 31 -2.98 -28.61 13.32
C ILE A 31 -4.37 -28.95 13.91
N GLY A 32 -5.10 -27.91 14.36
CA GLY A 32 -6.57 -27.89 14.49
C GLY A 32 -7.16 -28.06 15.91
N PRO A 33 -8.43 -27.67 16.17
CA PRO A 33 -9.43 -27.11 15.24
C PRO A 33 -9.96 -25.69 15.61
N ASN A 34 -10.49 -24.99 14.60
CA ASN A 34 -11.48 -23.89 14.63
C ASN A 34 -11.36 -22.73 15.64
N CYS A 35 -11.27 -21.51 15.08
CA CYS A 35 -11.09 -20.20 15.73
C CYS A 35 -9.72 -20.03 16.42
N PRO A 36 -8.88 -19.04 16.01
CA PRO A 36 -7.55 -18.81 16.59
C PRO A 36 -7.55 -18.29 18.05
N ARG A 37 -8.70 -18.32 18.73
CA ARG A 37 -8.87 -17.97 20.16
C ARG A 37 -9.79 -18.93 20.95
N GLY A 38 -10.27 -20.03 20.36
CA GLY A 38 -10.96 -21.11 21.09
C GLY A 38 -12.16 -20.71 21.98
N GLY A 39 -13.16 -20.02 21.40
CA GLY A 39 -14.32 -19.47 22.13
C GLY A 39 -15.23 -20.53 22.78
N ARG A 40 -15.73 -20.23 23.99
CA ARG A 40 -16.69 -21.05 24.78
C ARG A 40 -17.65 -20.13 25.60
N PRO A 41 -18.78 -20.63 26.15
CA PRO A 41 -19.82 -19.81 26.81
C PRO A 41 -19.40 -19.08 28.10
N LEU A 42 -20.31 -18.24 28.62
CA LEU A 42 -20.13 -17.34 29.77
C LEU A 42 -21.16 -17.64 30.89
N VAL A 43 -20.75 -17.50 32.16
CA VAL A 43 -21.59 -17.54 33.38
C VAL A 43 -21.00 -16.59 34.44
N ALA A 44 -21.84 -15.88 35.20
CA ALA A 44 -21.42 -14.76 36.05
C ALA A 44 -21.10 -15.13 37.52
N HIS A 45 -19.95 -14.68 38.06
CA HIS A 45 -19.78 -14.53 39.52
C HIS A 45 -18.79 -13.42 39.95
N ALA A 46 -18.69 -13.19 41.26
CA ALA A 46 -18.31 -11.89 41.84
C ALA A 46 -16.82 -11.70 42.25
N SER A 47 -16.50 -10.42 42.50
CA SER A 47 -15.27 -9.81 43.06
C SER A 47 -14.17 -9.40 42.05
N TRP A 48 -13.56 -8.24 42.32
CA TRP A 48 -12.70 -7.49 41.39
C TRP A 48 -11.22 -7.62 41.74
N ARG A 49 -10.35 -7.62 40.71
CA ARG A 49 -9.05 -6.93 40.77
C ARG A 49 -8.54 -6.52 39.38
N GLU A 50 -8.00 -5.31 39.32
CA GLU A 50 -7.52 -4.67 38.10
C GLU A 50 -6.04 -4.94 37.86
N GLN A 51 -5.68 -5.12 36.59
CA GLN A 51 -4.33 -4.80 36.09
C GLN A 51 -4.37 -4.73 34.56
N ALA A 52 -3.97 -3.58 34.01
CA ALA A 52 -3.81 -3.35 32.59
C ALA A 52 -2.36 -2.97 32.28
N LYS A 53 -1.75 -3.69 31.34
CA LYS A 53 -0.55 -3.25 30.61
C LYS A 53 -0.65 -3.75 29.17
N ALA A 54 -0.92 -2.82 28.26
CA ALA A 54 -0.72 -3.02 26.84
C ALA A 54 0.40 -2.07 26.39
N VAL A 55 1.36 -2.58 25.64
CA VAL A 55 2.38 -1.77 24.95
C VAL A 55 2.17 -2.00 23.47
N ARG A 56 1.96 -0.92 22.71
CA ARG A 56 1.92 -0.91 21.24
C ARG A 56 3.19 -0.22 20.73
N SER A 57 3.68 -0.60 19.55
CA SER A 57 4.78 0.07 18.87
C SER A 57 4.47 0.19 17.37
N ASN A 58 4.05 1.39 16.94
CA ASN A 58 3.71 1.70 15.56
C ASN A 58 4.86 2.52 14.94
N HIS A 59 5.64 1.95 14.02
CA HIS A 59 6.82 2.62 13.45
C HIS A 59 6.86 2.49 11.92
N ILE A 60 6.46 3.56 11.23
CA ILE A 60 6.56 3.70 9.77
C ILE A 60 8.04 3.75 9.37
N THR A 61 8.36 3.08 8.27
CA THR A 61 9.72 2.87 7.78
C THR A 61 10.10 3.83 6.63
N ALA A 62 11.30 3.69 6.06
CA ALA A 62 11.82 4.64 5.07
C ALA A 62 11.17 4.46 3.69
N ASP A 63 11.18 3.24 3.13
CA ASP A 63 10.53 2.93 1.85
C ASP A 63 9.01 3.17 1.90
N ALA A 64 8.35 2.89 3.03
CA ALA A 64 6.94 3.21 3.23
C ALA A 64 6.65 4.73 3.19
N LEU A 65 7.56 5.56 3.71
CA LEU A 65 7.45 7.02 3.66
C LEU A 65 7.79 7.56 2.25
N ILE A 66 8.69 6.91 1.49
CA ILE A 66 8.89 7.19 0.06
C ILE A 66 7.63 6.85 -0.75
N GLY A 67 7.02 5.69 -0.55
CA GLY A 67 5.77 5.31 -1.21
C GLY A 67 4.66 6.34 -1.00
N ALA A 68 4.45 6.77 0.25
CA ALA A 68 3.49 7.80 0.60
C ALA A 68 3.76 9.16 -0.10
N LEU A 69 5.04 9.56 -0.21
CA LEU A 69 5.44 10.81 -0.86
C LEU A 69 5.34 10.74 -2.39
N ALA A 70 5.24 9.54 -2.97
CA ALA A 70 5.14 9.30 -4.41
C ALA A 70 3.69 9.20 -4.93
N THR A 71 2.70 8.98 -4.06
CA THR A 71 1.26 8.92 -4.41
C THR A 71 0.71 10.20 -5.08
N PRO A 72 1.06 11.43 -4.66
CA PRO A 72 0.43 12.65 -5.17
C PRO A 72 0.71 12.95 -6.65
N ARG A 73 -0.28 13.48 -7.37
CA ARG A 73 -0.13 13.89 -8.78
C ARG A 73 -0.67 15.29 -9.08
N ILE A 74 -0.31 15.82 -10.24
CA ILE A 74 -0.79 17.12 -10.75
C ILE A 74 -2.26 17.04 -11.22
N ASP A 75 -2.66 15.87 -11.70
CA ASP A 75 -3.89 15.56 -12.42
C ASP A 75 -4.88 14.71 -11.60
N ALA A 76 -4.52 14.34 -10.36
CA ALA A 76 -5.36 13.55 -9.48
C ALA A 76 -6.73 14.20 -9.30
N ALA A 77 -7.80 13.42 -9.55
CA ALA A 77 -9.18 13.90 -9.44
C ALA A 77 -9.54 14.25 -8.00
N SER A 78 -9.03 13.49 -7.03
CA SER A 78 -9.22 13.76 -5.61
C SER A 78 -8.33 14.92 -5.12
N PRO A 79 -8.89 15.95 -4.46
CA PRO A 79 -8.11 17.02 -3.81
C PRO A 79 -7.16 16.51 -2.71
N SER A 80 -7.40 15.33 -2.13
CA SER A 80 -6.52 14.71 -1.12
C SER A 80 -5.25 14.07 -1.70
N LEU A 81 -5.08 14.08 -3.03
CA LEU A 81 -3.87 13.64 -3.73
C LEU A 81 -3.36 14.64 -4.79
N ASN A 82 -4.02 15.80 -4.96
CA ASN A 82 -3.69 16.76 -6.01
C ASN A 82 -2.71 17.85 -5.53
N PHE A 83 -1.42 17.74 -5.88
CA PHE A 83 -0.42 18.72 -5.44
C PHE A 83 -0.56 20.11 -6.10
N CYS A 84 -1.28 20.22 -7.22
CA CYS A 84 -1.61 21.51 -7.83
C CYS A 84 -2.66 22.29 -7.02
N ALA A 85 -3.61 21.58 -6.37
CA ALA A 85 -4.51 22.18 -5.40
C ALA A 85 -3.74 22.67 -4.16
N TRP A 86 -2.86 21.84 -3.59
CA TRP A 86 -2.08 22.20 -2.39
C TRP A 86 -1.15 23.39 -2.61
N VAL A 87 -0.51 23.49 -3.78
CA VAL A 87 0.29 24.68 -4.13
C VAL A 87 -0.58 25.94 -4.17
N LYS A 88 -1.79 25.90 -4.74
CA LYS A 88 -2.72 27.04 -4.75
C LYS A 88 -3.16 27.44 -3.34
N GLU A 89 -3.48 26.47 -2.49
CA GLU A 89 -3.82 26.70 -1.08
C GLU A 89 -2.65 27.30 -0.30
N ILE A 90 -1.44 26.78 -0.48
CA ILE A 90 -0.22 27.26 0.19
C ILE A 90 0.13 28.66 -0.31
N VAL A 91 0.06 28.95 -1.62
CA VAL A 91 0.22 30.32 -2.16
C VAL A 91 -0.80 31.27 -1.54
N SER A 92 -2.08 30.89 -1.50
CA SER A 92 -3.15 31.73 -0.92
C SER A 92 -2.93 31.97 0.57
N TYR A 93 -2.58 30.94 1.34
CA TYR A 93 -2.25 31.05 2.77
C TYR A 93 -1.02 31.94 3.00
N LEU A 94 0.04 31.76 2.20
CA LEU A 94 1.28 32.55 2.29
C LEU A 94 1.10 34.02 1.90
N GLN A 95 0.04 34.40 1.19
CA GLN A 95 -0.27 35.80 0.86
C GLN A 95 -0.86 36.60 2.04
N HIS A 96 -1.24 35.96 3.15
CA HIS A 96 -1.88 36.60 4.31
C HIS A 96 -0.85 36.89 5.42
N PRO A 97 -0.41 38.15 5.65
CA PRO A 97 0.73 38.45 6.55
C PRO A 97 0.59 37.92 7.98
N HIS A 98 -0.64 37.89 8.50
CA HIS A 98 -0.94 37.41 9.87
C HIS A 98 -0.68 35.90 10.07
N TYR A 99 -0.59 35.10 9.00
CA TYR A 99 -0.45 33.64 9.07
C TYR A 99 0.99 33.14 8.85
N VAL A 100 1.94 34.03 8.52
CA VAL A 100 3.31 33.67 8.08
C VAL A 100 4.41 34.39 8.88
N ASN A 101 4.08 34.95 10.06
CA ASN A 101 5.05 35.67 10.88
C ASN A 101 6.01 34.71 11.63
N LEU A 102 7.02 34.21 10.92
CA LEU A 102 8.05 33.28 11.41
C LEU A 102 9.13 34.02 12.23
N GLY A 103 8.73 34.56 13.39
CA GLY A 103 9.48 35.49 14.26
C GLY A 103 11.01 35.33 14.26
N GLY A 104 11.67 36.06 13.37
CA GLY A 104 13.03 35.77 12.88
C GLY A 104 14.18 36.33 13.70
N GLY A 105 13.92 36.86 14.90
CA GLY A 105 14.94 37.44 15.77
C GLY A 105 15.47 36.45 16.81
N SER A 106 14.58 35.94 17.66
CA SER A 106 14.91 35.27 18.91
C SER A 106 14.20 33.93 19.11
N ILE A 107 14.79 33.08 19.95
CA ILE A 107 14.19 31.80 20.35
C ILE A 107 12.83 31.96 21.04
N GLY A 108 12.61 33.09 21.73
CA GLY A 108 11.34 33.38 22.40
C GLY A 108 10.20 33.69 21.42
N GLU A 109 10.49 34.38 20.32
CA GLU A 109 9.50 34.62 19.25
C GLU A 109 9.16 33.32 18.55
N THR A 110 10.15 32.50 18.18
CA THR A 110 9.92 31.17 17.58
C THR A 110 9.12 30.24 18.51
N ILE A 111 9.35 30.30 19.82
CA ILE A 111 8.56 29.56 20.82
C ILE A 111 7.10 30.05 20.87
N ALA A 112 6.86 31.37 20.81
CA ALA A 112 5.50 31.91 20.72
C ALA A 112 4.79 31.45 19.43
N CYS A 113 5.52 31.40 18.30
CA CYS A 113 5.02 30.79 17.07
C CYS A 113 4.70 29.31 17.27
N CYS A 114 5.58 28.51 17.89
CA CYS A 114 5.32 27.09 18.20
C CYS A 114 4.04 26.87 19.04
N HIS A 115 3.74 27.75 20.00
CA HIS A 115 2.49 27.69 20.78
C HIS A 115 1.23 27.96 19.93
N SER A 116 1.34 28.73 18.85
CA SER A 116 0.21 29.07 17.96
C SER A 116 -0.18 27.94 16.98
N ILE A 117 0.72 26.97 16.74
CA ILE A 117 0.53 25.84 15.81
C ILE A 117 -0.58 24.90 16.32
N SER A 118 -1.82 25.17 15.92
CA SER A 118 -3.02 24.52 16.46
C SER A 118 -4.13 24.27 15.45
N HIS A 119 -3.92 24.60 14.17
CA HIS A 119 -4.96 24.50 13.12
C HIS A 119 -4.54 23.59 11.94
N GLN A 120 -5.52 23.39 11.03
CA GLN A 120 -5.72 22.14 10.30
C GLN A 120 -5.70 22.30 8.76
N GLN A 121 -5.13 23.40 8.25
CA GLN A 121 -5.02 23.68 6.80
C GLN A 121 -3.61 23.41 6.28
N ASN A 122 -3.48 23.03 5.00
CA ASN A 122 -2.20 22.69 4.36
C ASN A 122 -1.13 23.80 4.49
N GLY A 123 -1.50 25.07 4.26
CA GLY A 123 -0.61 26.21 4.50
C GLY A 123 -0.14 26.34 5.96
N SER A 124 -1.03 26.12 6.93
CA SER A 124 -0.66 26.09 8.36
C SER A 124 0.21 24.87 8.73
N SER A 125 0.10 23.77 7.98
CA SER A 125 0.95 22.60 8.11
C SER A 125 2.37 22.90 7.62
N PHE A 126 2.50 23.51 6.45
CA PHE A 126 3.78 23.96 5.88
C PHE A 126 4.52 24.98 6.75
N VAL A 127 3.86 26.08 7.15
CA VAL A 127 4.46 27.13 8.00
C VAL A 127 4.86 26.60 9.38
N ALA A 128 4.09 25.66 9.94
CA ALA A 128 4.46 24.98 11.18
C ALA A 128 5.76 24.16 11.06
N MET A 129 5.96 23.45 9.94
CA MET A 129 7.21 22.71 9.71
C MET A 129 8.41 23.65 9.64
N LEU A 130 8.30 24.78 8.92
CA LEU A 130 9.32 25.83 8.90
C LEU A 130 9.62 26.38 10.31
N THR A 131 8.59 26.59 11.14
CA THR A 131 8.74 27.07 12.53
C THR A 131 9.54 26.08 13.38
N TYR A 132 9.27 24.78 13.27
CA TYR A 132 10.04 23.77 14.00
C TYR A 132 11.50 23.66 13.50
N MET A 133 11.73 23.79 12.19
CA MET A 133 13.09 23.84 11.62
C MET A 133 13.88 25.07 12.11
N GLN A 134 13.23 26.23 12.14
CA GLN A 134 13.77 27.49 12.68
C GLN A 134 14.20 27.32 14.14
N LEU A 135 13.36 26.70 14.98
CA LEU A 135 13.68 26.43 16.39
C LEU A 135 14.93 25.53 16.52
N ALA A 136 14.98 24.42 15.76
CA ALA A 136 16.12 23.50 15.81
C ALA A 136 17.44 24.17 15.36
N ILE A 137 17.38 25.02 14.33
CA ILE A 137 18.51 25.83 13.85
C ILE A 137 18.99 26.84 14.89
N GLN A 138 18.08 27.53 15.58
CA GLN A 138 18.42 28.44 16.68
C GLN A 138 19.08 27.69 17.84
N CYS A 139 18.49 26.59 18.31
CA CYS A 139 19.06 25.73 19.36
C CYS A 139 20.49 25.27 19.02
N GLN A 140 20.72 24.87 17.77
CA GLN A 140 22.04 24.46 17.32
C GLN A 140 23.03 25.63 17.20
N SER A 141 22.60 26.81 16.75
CA SER A 141 23.46 28.00 16.72
C SER A 141 24.02 28.28 18.12
N LEU A 142 23.15 28.26 19.13
CA LEU A 142 23.53 28.48 20.54
C LEU A 142 24.53 27.43 21.02
N ILE A 143 24.26 26.14 20.77
CA ILE A 143 25.18 25.04 21.13
C ILE A 143 26.56 25.21 20.46
N ASN A 144 26.59 25.55 19.16
CA ASN A 144 27.82 25.79 18.41
C ASN A 144 28.60 27.03 18.88
N THR A 145 27.94 28.01 19.52
CA THR A 145 28.58 29.21 20.07
C THR A 145 29.31 28.92 21.38
N TYR A 146 28.71 28.16 22.30
CA TYR A 146 29.23 27.98 23.67
C TYR A 146 30.01 26.67 23.92
N LYS A 147 29.93 25.70 23.01
CA LYS A 147 30.82 24.53 22.76
C LYS A 147 31.19 23.54 23.88
N GLU A 148 31.41 23.94 25.13
CA GLU A 148 32.02 23.09 26.17
C GLU A 148 31.04 22.54 27.21
N ARG A 149 29.81 23.09 27.30
CA ARG A 149 28.75 22.60 28.23
C ARG A 149 27.35 22.52 27.64
N SER A 150 27.19 22.86 26.36
CA SER A 150 25.87 23.15 25.77
C SER A 150 25.19 21.90 25.21
N SER A 151 24.18 21.41 25.95
CA SER A 151 23.20 20.44 25.46
C SER A 151 21.88 21.14 25.12
N ILE A 152 20.90 20.42 24.54
CA ILE A 152 19.54 20.95 24.35
C ILE A 152 18.85 21.29 25.69
N CYS A 153 19.19 20.56 26.77
CA CYS A 153 18.71 20.89 28.11
C CYS A 153 19.33 22.20 28.61
N TRP A 154 20.63 22.44 28.39
CA TRP A 154 21.26 23.72 28.73
C TRP A 154 20.62 24.90 27.97
N VAL A 155 20.32 24.74 26.67
CA VAL A 155 19.59 25.78 25.90
C VAL A 155 18.23 26.07 26.54
N TYR A 156 17.53 25.04 27.02
CA TYR A 156 16.28 25.24 27.74
C TYR A 156 16.49 25.99 29.07
N ASP A 157 17.39 25.49 29.93
CA ASP A 157 17.59 26.01 31.29
C ASP A 157 18.07 27.47 31.30
N ASP A 158 18.94 27.82 30.35
CA ASP A 158 19.62 29.12 30.27
C ASP A 158 18.87 30.16 29.43
N HIS A 159 18.12 29.76 28.39
CA HIS A 159 17.48 30.69 27.43
C HIS A 159 15.96 30.53 27.26
N VAL A 160 15.33 29.46 27.78
CA VAL A 160 13.88 29.20 27.62
C VAL A 160 13.12 29.25 28.94
N ALA A 161 13.66 28.67 30.01
CA ALA A 161 12.99 28.53 31.31
C ALA A 161 12.61 29.87 31.97
N GLN A 162 13.26 30.97 31.56
CA GLN A 162 12.99 32.34 32.05
C GLN A 162 12.00 33.13 31.18
N LEU A 163 11.48 32.55 30.09
CA LEU A 163 10.53 33.23 29.20
C LEU A 163 9.13 33.28 29.83
N PRO A 164 8.37 34.39 29.67
CA PRO A 164 7.02 34.52 30.26
C PRO A 164 6.02 33.44 29.85
N ASN A 165 6.20 32.87 28.65
CA ASN A 165 5.40 31.77 28.09
C ASN A 165 6.29 30.55 27.82
N ALA A 166 7.15 30.17 28.77
CA ALA A 166 8.02 29.01 28.61
C ALA A 166 7.21 27.69 28.48
N PRO A 167 7.40 26.89 27.41
CA PRO A 167 6.86 25.53 27.33
C PRO A 167 7.54 24.63 28.36
N ALA A 168 6.95 23.48 28.70
CA ALA A 168 7.65 22.47 29.48
C ALA A 168 8.88 21.92 28.71
N GLN A 169 9.97 21.59 29.42
CA GLN A 169 11.22 21.08 28.83
C GLN A 169 11.02 19.87 27.90
N THR A 170 10.08 18.98 28.24
CA THR A 170 9.68 17.83 27.40
C THR A 170 9.01 18.26 26.09
N THR A 171 8.17 19.29 26.13
CA THR A 171 7.53 19.90 24.94
C THR A 171 8.55 20.61 24.07
N PHE A 172 9.45 21.40 24.67
CA PHE A 172 10.56 22.06 23.96
C PHE A 172 11.48 21.05 23.26
N ASN A 173 11.94 20.04 23.98
CA ASN A 173 12.78 18.96 23.42
C ASN A 173 12.06 18.22 22.28
N ARG A 174 10.74 18.00 22.41
CA ARG A 174 9.91 17.42 21.35
C ARG A 174 9.84 18.33 20.11
N TRP A 175 9.60 19.64 20.27
CA TRP A 175 9.57 20.59 19.15
C TRP A 175 10.91 20.68 18.42
N ASN A 176 12.02 20.75 19.15
CA ASN A 176 13.36 20.70 18.58
C ASN A 176 13.59 19.39 17.80
N ALA A 177 13.22 18.23 18.38
CA ALA A 177 13.35 16.93 17.72
C ALA A 177 12.46 16.81 16.47
N ILE A 178 11.26 17.40 16.47
CA ILE A 178 10.39 17.51 15.28
C ILE A 178 11.08 18.35 14.19
N GLY A 179 11.67 19.49 14.56
CA GLY A 179 12.42 20.35 13.66
C GLY A 179 13.57 19.63 12.96
N CYS A 180 14.37 18.86 13.71
CA CYS A 180 15.47 18.07 13.14
C CYS A 180 14.99 17.13 12.02
N LYS A 181 13.84 16.45 12.19
CA LYS A 181 13.29 15.51 11.19
C LYS A 181 12.90 16.21 9.88
N PHE A 182 12.28 17.39 9.98
CA PHE A 182 11.93 18.18 8.79
C PHE A 182 13.17 18.76 8.11
N ILE A 183 14.25 19.04 8.86
CA ILE A 183 15.58 19.33 8.27
C ILE A 183 16.14 18.09 7.56
N SER A 184 16.07 16.88 8.11
CA SER A 184 16.54 15.66 7.44
C SER A 184 15.85 15.42 6.11
N LEU A 185 14.51 15.60 6.09
CA LEU A 185 13.70 15.45 4.89
C LEU A 185 13.97 16.57 3.89
N ALA A 186 14.06 17.83 4.32
CA ALA A 186 14.37 18.95 3.44
C ALA A 186 15.80 18.91 2.87
N ALA A 187 16.75 18.35 3.62
CA ALA A 187 18.10 18.05 3.13
C ALA A 187 18.07 17.00 2.00
N GLY A 188 17.18 16.01 2.09
CA GLY A 188 16.92 15.04 1.02
C GLY A 188 16.17 15.63 -0.15
N GLY A 189 14.90 15.96 0.06
CA GLY A 189 13.92 16.33 -0.97
C GLY A 189 13.77 17.82 -1.27
N SER A 190 14.72 18.67 -0.87
CA SER A 190 14.60 20.15 -0.86
C SER A 190 13.48 20.65 0.07
N ILE A 191 13.32 21.98 0.20
CA ILE A 191 12.21 22.55 1.00
C ILE A 191 10.82 22.11 0.48
N TYR A 192 10.72 21.77 -0.81
CA TYR A 192 9.44 21.46 -1.46
C TYR A 192 8.87 20.08 -1.08
N ILE A 193 9.67 19.18 -0.50
CA ILE A 193 9.14 17.94 0.12
C ILE A 193 8.13 18.27 1.24
N LEU A 194 8.28 19.41 1.91
CA LEU A 194 7.36 19.86 2.95
C LEU A 194 5.97 20.24 2.40
N VAL A 195 5.84 20.51 1.08
CA VAL A 195 4.54 20.71 0.43
C VAL A 195 3.79 19.39 0.30
N LEU A 196 4.47 18.32 -0.11
CA LEU A 196 3.89 16.97 -0.19
C LEU A 196 3.51 16.46 1.23
N ILE A 197 4.40 16.66 2.21
CA ILE A 197 4.13 16.31 3.62
C ILE A 197 2.95 17.10 4.21
N ALA A 198 2.77 18.36 3.79
CA ALA A 198 1.64 19.19 4.22
C ALA A 198 0.31 18.67 3.66
N GLY A 199 0.24 18.45 2.33
CA GLY A 199 -0.98 18.03 1.64
C GLY A 199 -1.47 16.63 2.00
N LEU A 200 -0.54 15.72 2.33
CA LEU A 200 -0.84 14.36 2.82
C LEU A 200 -1.15 14.30 4.34
N ASP A 201 -1.25 15.44 5.03
CA ASP A 201 -1.26 15.62 6.51
C ASP A 201 -0.25 14.74 7.28
N MET A 202 0.90 14.43 6.65
CA MET A 202 1.92 13.57 7.25
C MET A 202 2.73 14.26 8.35
N ARG A 203 2.56 15.58 8.55
CA ARG A 203 3.20 16.37 9.61
C ARG A 203 3.12 15.68 10.97
N TRP A 204 1.94 15.18 11.35
CA TRP A 204 1.73 14.52 12.64
C TRP A 204 2.34 13.12 12.72
N LYS A 205 2.26 12.31 11.65
CA LYS A 205 2.95 11.01 11.55
C LYS A 205 4.47 11.17 11.68
N ILE A 206 5.07 12.08 10.92
CA ILE A 206 6.52 12.35 10.94
C ILE A 206 6.95 12.87 12.32
N ALA A 207 6.14 13.73 12.94
CA ALA A 207 6.39 14.21 14.30
C ALA A 207 6.52 13.08 15.35
N THR A 208 5.94 11.89 15.14
CA THR A 208 6.08 10.73 16.05
C THR A 208 7.20 9.74 15.72
N LEU A 209 7.79 9.75 14.51
CA LEU A 209 8.80 8.75 14.10
C LEU A 209 10.11 8.77 14.91
N GLY A 210 10.89 7.69 14.85
CA GLY A 210 12.30 7.71 15.22
C GLY A 210 13.11 8.63 14.30
N GLY A 211 14.15 9.29 14.81
CA GLY A 211 14.96 10.25 14.04
C GLY A 211 15.75 9.64 12.88
N CYS A 212 15.97 8.32 12.90
CA CYS A 212 16.61 7.57 11.82
C CYS A 212 15.77 7.55 10.53
N ILE A 213 14.44 7.39 10.59
CA ILE A 213 13.61 7.21 9.38
C ILE A 213 13.60 8.47 8.48
N PRO A 214 13.42 9.70 9.00
CA PRO A 214 13.57 10.93 8.20
C PRO A 214 14.97 11.13 7.61
N TRP A 215 16.01 10.56 8.22
CA TRP A 215 17.39 10.61 7.71
C TRP A 215 17.63 9.57 6.60
N GLU A 216 17.13 8.34 6.78
CA GLU A 216 17.13 7.29 5.76
C GLU A 216 16.40 7.75 4.49
N VAL A 217 15.20 8.32 4.63
CA VAL A 217 14.48 8.96 3.51
C VAL A 217 15.28 10.11 2.91
N GLY A 218 15.95 10.92 3.73
CA GLY A 218 16.87 11.95 3.25
C GLY A 218 18.00 11.41 2.37
N LYS A 219 18.57 10.25 2.74
CA LYS A 219 19.62 9.53 2.00
C LYS A 219 19.09 8.95 0.69
N MET A 220 17.92 8.30 0.71
CA MET A 220 17.26 7.78 -0.50
C MET A 220 16.97 8.89 -1.51
N LEU A 221 16.47 10.04 -1.04
CA LEU A 221 16.20 11.20 -1.90
C LEU A 221 17.48 11.80 -2.50
N ARG A 222 18.60 11.85 -1.76
CA ARG A 222 19.90 12.30 -2.30
C ARG A 222 20.48 11.34 -3.34
N GLN A 223 20.31 10.03 -3.16
CA GLN A 223 20.89 8.98 -4.00
C GLN A 223 19.82 7.95 -4.39
N PRO A 224 18.92 8.27 -5.35
CA PRO A 224 17.76 7.44 -5.68
C PRO A 224 18.15 6.05 -6.17
N GLU A 225 19.18 5.99 -7.02
CA GLU A 225 19.72 4.76 -7.63
C GLU A 225 20.35 3.79 -6.61
N MET A 226 20.59 4.25 -5.37
CA MET A 226 21.16 3.45 -4.27
C MET A 226 20.10 2.91 -3.29
N CYS A 227 18.81 3.04 -3.59
CA CYS A 227 17.71 2.51 -2.76
C CYS A 227 16.92 1.40 -3.46
N LYS A 228 16.02 0.72 -2.73
CA LYS A 228 15.18 -0.37 -3.27
C LYS A 228 14.05 0.12 -4.18
N THR A 229 13.71 1.42 -4.11
CA THR A 229 12.52 2.02 -4.73
C THR A 229 12.86 3.22 -5.66
N PRO A 230 13.89 3.12 -6.52
CA PRO A 230 14.41 4.26 -7.31
C PRO A 230 13.33 4.87 -8.21
N THR A 231 12.49 4.04 -8.82
CA THR A 231 11.41 4.42 -9.73
C THR A 231 10.46 5.45 -9.12
N LEU A 232 10.03 5.26 -7.87
CA LEU A 232 9.11 6.17 -7.18
C LEU A 232 9.74 7.55 -6.96
N ILE A 233 11.03 7.58 -6.62
CA ILE A 233 11.75 8.84 -6.42
C ILE A 233 11.99 9.55 -7.75
N LEU A 234 12.49 8.83 -8.77
CA LEU A 234 12.85 9.37 -10.07
C LEU A 234 11.65 9.79 -10.92
N GLN A 235 10.54 9.05 -10.89
CA GLN A 235 9.38 9.28 -11.77
C GLN A 235 8.22 10.02 -11.10
N ARG A 236 8.11 10.02 -9.76
CA ARG A 236 7.03 10.71 -9.04
C ARG A 236 7.56 11.86 -8.19
N ILE A 237 8.43 11.59 -7.21
CA ILE A 237 8.83 12.59 -6.20
C ILE A 237 9.66 13.73 -6.81
N ILE A 238 10.70 13.43 -7.58
CA ILE A 238 11.56 14.47 -8.18
C ILE A 238 10.79 15.31 -9.21
N PRO A 239 9.99 14.75 -10.15
CA PRO A 239 9.15 15.54 -11.03
C PRO A 239 8.10 16.39 -10.30
N ALA A 240 7.48 15.88 -9.22
CA ALA A 240 6.58 16.66 -8.38
C ALA A 240 7.32 17.84 -7.71
N ILE A 241 8.52 17.63 -7.17
CA ILE A 241 9.36 18.70 -6.61
C ILE A 241 9.78 19.70 -7.69
N ALA A 242 10.13 19.24 -8.89
CA ALA A 242 10.51 20.10 -10.01
C ALA A 242 9.35 21.02 -10.41
N TRP A 243 8.12 20.49 -10.42
CA TRP A 243 6.90 21.24 -10.69
C TRP A 243 6.53 22.19 -9.55
N ILE A 244 6.55 21.73 -8.29
CA ILE A 244 6.25 22.57 -7.12
C ILE A 244 7.26 23.73 -7.05
N ARG A 245 8.56 23.49 -7.25
CA ARG A 245 9.61 24.51 -7.28
C ARG A 245 9.36 25.62 -8.31
N SER A 246 8.79 25.29 -9.47
CA SER A 246 8.55 26.27 -10.54
C SER A 246 7.27 27.08 -10.34
N HIS A 247 6.25 26.54 -9.66
CA HIS A 247 4.95 27.19 -9.40
C HIS A 247 4.80 27.73 -7.95
N LEU A 248 5.77 27.43 -7.09
CA LEU A 248 5.95 27.97 -5.73
C LEU A 248 7.43 28.35 -5.54
N PRO A 249 7.97 29.34 -6.29
CA PRO A 249 9.38 29.74 -6.16
C PRO A 249 9.64 30.42 -4.80
N LEU A 250 10.23 29.72 -3.84
CA LEU A 250 10.40 30.24 -2.47
C LEU A 250 11.75 30.92 -2.21
N SER A 251 11.70 32.04 -1.49
CA SER A 251 12.84 32.63 -0.79
C SER A 251 12.53 32.79 0.69
N LEU A 252 13.46 32.41 1.56
CA LEU A 252 13.35 32.55 3.02
C LEU A 252 14.31 33.64 3.51
N GLU A 253 13.79 34.83 3.80
CA GLU A 253 14.57 35.97 4.31
C GLU A 253 14.44 36.06 5.84
N LYS A 254 15.56 36.04 6.55
CA LYS A 254 15.63 36.14 8.03
C LYS A 254 14.80 35.08 8.78
N VAL A 255 14.43 33.98 8.12
CA VAL A 255 13.73 32.83 8.74
C VAL A 255 14.73 31.95 9.48
N PHE A 256 15.86 31.62 8.87
CA PHE A 256 16.93 30.85 9.51
C PHE A 256 18.02 31.76 10.09
N CYS A 257 18.65 31.30 11.18
CA CYS A 257 19.57 32.11 11.98
C CYS A 257 20.75 32.62 11.12
N PRO A 258 21.07 33.94 11.15
CA PRO A 258 22.15 34.53 10.34
C PRO A 258 23.51 33.84 10.50
N SER A 259 23.82 33.27 11.67
CA SER A 259 25.07 32.53 11.92
C SER A 259 25.22 31.27 11.06
N LEU A 260 24.13 30.53 10.82
CA LEU A 260 24.12 29.35 9.96
C LEU A 260 24.30 29.77 8.50
N LEU A 261 23.54 30.76 8.05
CA LEU A 261 23.60 31.29 6.68
C LEU A 261 24.99 31.87 6.36
N ALA A 262 25.57 32.65 7.28
CA ALA A 262 26.93 33.17 7.16
C ALA A 262 27.99 32.05 7.13
N SER A 263 27.79 30.95 7.87
CA SER A 263 28.73 29.81 7.88
C SER A 263 28.86 29.10 6.51
N VAL A 264 27.89 29.30 5.61
CA VAL A 264 27.89 28.78 4.23
C VAL A 264 27.96 29.88 3.17
N GLY A 265 28.22 31.13 3.58
CA GLY A 265 28.44 32.28 2.68
C GLY A 265 27.18 33.00 2.18
N LEU A 266 26.07 32.96 2.93
CA LEU A 266 24.79 33.59 2.57
C LEU A 266 24.44 34.78 3.47
N ASN A 267 23.92 35.85 2.85
CA ASN A 267 23.56 37.10 3.51
C ASN A 267 22.08 37.11 3.93
N GLU A 268 21.75 36.43 5.05
CA GLU A 268 20.42 36.37 5.70
C GLU A 268 19.22 35.86 4.87
N THR A 269 19.40 35.62 3.57
CA THR A 269 18.38 35.14 2.63
C THR A 269 18.79 33.81 2.04
N LEU A 270 17.86 32.86 2.03
CA LEU A 270 17.99 31.54 1.39
C LEU A 270 17.05 31.45 0.19
N ASP A 271 17.62 31.42 -1.01
CA ASP A 271 16.94 30.99 -2.24
C ASP A 271 16.69 29.48 -2.16
N CYS A 272 15.42 29.08 -2.12
CA CYS A 272 15.04 27.66 -2.07
C CYS A 272 14.85 27.02 -3.45
N THR A 273 14.87 27.79 -4.54
CA THR A 273 14.88 27.21 -5.90
C THR A 273 16.24 26.61 -6.26
N ASN A 274 17.31 27.09 -5.61
CA ASN A 274 18.68 26.64 -5.82
C ASN A 274 19.06 25.49 -4.88
N LEU A 275 18.97 24.24 -5.38
CA LEU A 275 19.33 23.05 -4.62
C LEU A 275 20.76 23.09 -4.06
N SER A 276 21.73 23.55 -4.86
CA SER A 276 23.14 23.68 -4.45
C SER A 276 23.39 24.70 -3.34
N VAL A 277 22.39 25.53 -3.00
CA VAL A 277 22.41 26.48 -1.87
C VAL A 277 21.66 25.90 -0.68
N THR A 278 20.48 25.28 -0.88
CA THR A 278 19.75 24.61 0.20
C THR A 278 20.51 23.41 0.79
N ASP A 279 21.15 22.61 -0.07
CA ASP A 279 21.99 21.48 0.36
C ASP A 279 23.11 21.95 1.28
N LYS A 280 23.83 23.04 0.94
CA LYS A 280 24.85 23.62 1.82
C LYS A 280 24.30 24.03 3.19
N VAL A 281 23.14 24.69 3.23
CA VAL A 281 22.53 25.14 4.50
C VAL A 281 22.14 23.96 5.37
N PHE A 282 21.56 22.90 4.80
CA PHE A 282 21.10 21.74 5.57
C PHE A 282 22.23 20.75 5.90
N ASP A 283 23.23 20.58 5.03
CA ASP A 283 24.40 19.72 5.30
C ASP A 283 25.35 20.34 6.34
N ALA A 284 25.26 21.67 6.56
CA ALA A 284 25.90 22.36 7.69
C ALA A 284 25.19 22.12 9.04
N PHE A 285 23.95 21.60 9.05
CA PHE A 285 23.19 21.34 10.27
C PHE A 285 23.52 19.93 10.83
N LYS A 286 24.19 19.90 11.98
CA LYS A 286 24.68 18.67 12.63
C LYS A 286 23.53 17.89 13.27
N GLN A 287 23.28 16.67 12.82
CA GLN A 287 22.19 15.84 13.36
C GLN A 287 22.65 14.75 14.35
N ASN A 288 23.92 14.75 14.76
CA ASN A 288 24.58 13.63 15.46
C ASN A 288 24.42 12.27 14.76
N ASN A 289 24.33 12.33 13.43
CA ASN A 289 24.31 11.22 12.49
C ASN A 289 25.28 11.56 11.34
N TYR A 290 25.52 10.63 10.41
CA TYR A 290 26.32 10.90 9.22
C TYR A 290 25.71 12.03 8.39
N ILE A 291 26.56 12.81 7.71
CA ILE A 291 26.12 13.77 6.70
C ILE A 291 25.48 12.96 5.56
N LEU A 292 24.42 13.48 4.95
CA LEU A 292 23.80 12.83 3.79
C LEU A 292 24.81 12.73 2.63
N PRO A 293 24.69 11.71 1.75
CA PRO A 293 25.51 11.68 0.54
C PRO A 293 25.21 12.90 -0.35
N PRO A 294 26.16 13.31 -1.21
CA PRO A 294 25.90 14.36 -2.19
C PRO A 294 24.70 14.00 -3.06
N ARG A 295 23.98 15.01 -3.54
CA ARG A 295 22.82 14.83 -4.43
C ARG A 295 23.28 14.25 -5.76
N HIS A 296 22.66 13.16 -6.22
CA HIS A 296 22.96 12.62 -7.54
C HIS A 296 22.53 13.63 -8.61
N PHE A 297 23.47 14.04 -9.47
CA PHE A 297 23.28 15.20 -10.34
C PHE A 297 22.22 14.94 -11.41
N ASP A 298 22.37 13.84 -12.16
CA ASP A 298 21.50 13.52 -13.29
C ASP A 298 20.06 13.23 -12.83
N SER A 299 19.87 12.48 -11.74
CA SER A 299 18.55 12.23 -11.15
C SER A 299 17.79 13.51 -10.78
N TRP A 300 18.49 14.59 -10.43
CA TRP A 300 17.91 15.86 -9.96
C TRP A 300 18.01 17.00 -10.99
N MET A 301 18.43 16.71 -12.23
CA MET A 301 18.72 17.72 -13.26
C MET A 301 17.55 18.69 -13.51
N ASP A 302 16.31 18.21 -13.59
CA ASP A 302 15.11 19.05 -13.78
C ASP A 302 14.84 20.03 -12.63
N CYS A 303 15.36 19.74 -11.44
CA CYS A 303 15.34 20.65 -10.29
C CYS A 303 16.47 21.69 -10.32
N THR A 304 17.46 21.55 -11.20
CA THR A 304 18.56 22.53 -11.39
C THR A 304 18.23 23.63 -12.41
N THR A 305 17.21 23.42 -13.26
CA THR A 305 16.75 24.42 -14.24
C THR A 305 16.40 25.75 -13.55
N ALA A 306 16.79 26.87 -14.16
CA ALA A 306 16.50 28.20 -13.63
C ALA A 306 14.98 28.46 -13.64
N VAL A 307 14.44 28.91 -12.50
CA VAL A 307 13.03 29.31 -12.40
C VAL A 307 12.87 30.75 -12.90
N VAL A 308 11.86 30.98 -13.74
CA VAL A 308 11.58 32.29 -14.39
C VAL A 308 10.41 33.05 -13.75
N GLU A 309 9.72 32.44 -12.79
CA GLU A 309 8.64 33.08 -12.03
C GLU A 309 9.16 34.00 -10.90
N ALA A 310 8.30 34.89 -10.41
CA ALA A 310 8.65 35.84 -9.37
C ALA A 310 8.67 35.19 -7.97
N MET A 311 9.80 35.29 -7.28
CA MET A 311 10.02 34.66 -5.96
C MET A 311 9.02 35.13 -4.90
N ILE A 312 8.36 34.17 -4.25
CA ILE A 312 7.54 34.34 -3.05
C ILE A 312 8.50 34.44 -1.86
N VAL A 313 8.67 35.65 -1.33
CA VAL A 313 9.58 35.93 -0.20
C VAL A 313 8.83 35.80 1.13
N ILE A 314 9.13 34.74 1.87
CA ILE A 314 8.71 34.57 3.27
C ILE A 314 9.74 35.29 4.15
N ARG A 315 9.30 36.33 4.89
CA ARG A 315 10.17 37.08 5.81
C ARG A 315 9.90 36.73 7.27
N GLY A 316 10.95 36.48 8.04
CA GLY A 316 10.84 36.23 9.48
C GLY A 316 10.31 37.41 10.31
N ASN A 317 10.25 38.62 9.74
CA ASN A 317 9.77 39.84 10.41
C ASN A 317 8.43 40.36 9.84
N GLY A 318 7.56 39.47 9.35
CA GLY A 318 6.12 39.72 9.17
C GLY A 318 5.68 40.60 8.00
N HIS A 319 6.61 41.14 7.20
CA HIS A 319 6.29 41.92 5.99
C HIS A 319 6.49 41.10 4.71
N ILE A 320 5.40 40.86 3.99
CA ILE A 320 5.43 40.37 2.61
C ILE A 320 5.64 41.56 1.66
N SER A 321 6.48 41.40 0.65
CA SER A 321 6.56 42.29 -0.50
C SER A 321 6.82 41.48 -1.75
N MET A 322 5.94 41.58 -2.75
CA MET A 322 6.29 41.19 -4.11
C MET A 322 7.33 42.19 -4.63
N ASP A 323 8.49 41.74 -5.10
CA ASP A 323 9.40 42.61 -5.86
C ASP A 323 8.85 42.75 -7.29
N HIS A 324 7.96 43.73 -7.49
CA HIS A 324 7.31 43.98 -8.77
C HIS A 324 8.28 44.54 -9.82
N ARG A 325 9.14 43.66 -10.36
CA ARG A 325 9.79 43.88 -11.66
C ARG A 325 8.74 43.70 -12.76
N VAL A 326 8.04 44.80 -13.02
CA VAL A 326 6.87 44.90 -13.89
C VAL A 326 7.14 44.33 -15.29
N ASN A 327 6.27 43.40 -15.71
CA ASN A 327 5.88 43.27 -17.11
C ASN A 327 4.36 42.97 -17.16
N PRO A 328 3.50 43.89 -17.65
CA PRO A 328 2.06 43.73 -17.61
C PRO A 328 1.57 42.84 -18.76
N GLY A 329 2.06 41.60 -18.77
CA GLY A 329 1.87 40.61 -19.83
C GLY A 329 0.76 39.59 -19.56
N TYR A 330 -0.35 39.99 -18.91
CA TYR A 330 -1.52 39.12 -18.73
C TYR A 330 -2.27 38.89 -20.06
N SER A 331 -1.61 38.18 -20.98
CA SER A 331 -2.33 37.33 -21.92
C SER A 331 -3.03 36.26 -21.09
N TYR A 332 -4.37 36.28 -21.08
CA TYR A 332 -5.12 35.10 -20.66
C TYR A 332 -4.73 33.97 -21.60
N TYR A 333 -3.86 33.08 -21.15
CA TYR A 333 -3.66 31.81 -21.82
C TYR A 333 -5.00 31.07 -21.70
N THR A 334 -5.76 31.10 -22.81
CA THR A 334 -6.95 30.28 -23.00
C THR A 334 -6.60 28.89 -22.51
N ILE A 335 -7.40 28.37 -21.58
CA ILE A 335 -7.24 27.02 -21.07
C ILE A 335 -7.37 26.10 -22.28
N ARG A 336 -6.23 25.68 -22.84
CA ARG A 336 -6.17 24.36 -23.43
C ARG A 336 -6.45 23.44 -22.27
N THR A 337 -7.65 22.90 -22.27
CA THR A 337 -7.91 21.61 -21.67
C THR A 337 -6.89 20.67 -22.30
N VAL A 338 -5.77 20.48 -21.61
CA VAL A 338 -5.08 19.19 -21.64
C VAL A 338 -6.20 18.20 -21.36
N ASP A 339 -6.44 17.30 -22.32
CA ASP A 339 -7.54 16.35 -22.21
C ASP A 339 -7.51 15.74 -20.81
N GLN A 340 -8.65 15.74 -20.13
CA GLN A 340 -8.76 14.94 -18.93
C GLN A 340 -8.53 13.49 -19.39
N ALA A 341 -7.36 12.96 -19.04
CA ALA A 341 -7.19 11.56 -18.74
C ALA A 341 -8.01 11.25 -17.48
N ILE A 342 -9.33 11.37 -17.62
CA ILE A 342 -10.31 10.77 -16.73
C ILE A 342 -9.83 9.33 -16.52
N CYS A 343 -9.85 8.83 -15.29
CA CYS A 343 -9.81 7.39 -15.08
C CYS A 343 -11.12 6.82 -15.64
N ARG A 344 -11.16 6.63 -16.96
CA ARG A 344 -12.37 6.32 -17.69
C ARG A 344 -12.84 4.95 -17.22
N ILE A 345 -14.02 4.92 -16.61
CA ILE A 345 -14.79 3.70 -16.40
C ILE A 345 -14.77 2.94 -17.73
N PRO A 346 -14.34 1.67 -17.73
CA PRO A 346 -14.14 0.93 -18.97
C PRO A 346 -15.47 0.75 -19.68
N LYS A 347 -15.46 0.80 -21.02
CA LYS A 347 -16.66 0.46 -21.78
C LYS A 347 -16.97 -1.03 -21.53
N VAL A 348 -18.09 -1.31 -20.86
CA VAL A 348 -18.56 -2.69 -20.65
C VAL A 348 -19.15 -3.25 -21.94
N SER A 349 -18.82 -4.51 -22.23
CA SER A 349 -19.52 -5.35 -23.19
C SER A 349 -20.24 -6.44 -22.40
N VAL A 350 -21.57 -6.47 -22.46
CA VAL A 350 -22.40 -7.44 -21.70
C VAL A 350 -22.74 -8.63 -22.58
N ILE A 351 -22.47 -9.84 -22.11
CA ILE A 351 -22.95 -11.09 -22.71
C ILE A 351 -23.95 -11.74 -21.74
N GLN A 352 -25.23 -11.65 -22.12
CA GLN A 352 -26.27 -12.47 -21.52
C GLN A 352 -26.06 -13.93 -21.93
N THR A 353 -26.05 -14.84 -20.96
CA THR A 353 -25.97 -16.30 -21.18
C THR A 353 -27.28 -17.00 -20.79
N THR A 354 -27.38 -18.28 -21.11
CA THR A 354 -28.45 -19.18 -20.61
C THR A 354 -28.00 -20.04 -19.41
N PHE A 355 -26.85 -19.74 -18.79
CA PHE A 355 -26.37 -20.50 -17.62
C PHE A 355 -27.23 -20.25 -16.39
N ASP A 356 -27.81 -21.32 -15.83
CA ASP A 356 -28.62 -21.30 -14.61
C ASP A 356 -27.76 -21.70 -13.41
N HIS A 357 -27.28 -20.72 -12.63
CA HIS A 357 -26.47 -21.01 -11.43
C HIS A 357 -27.27 -21.73 -10.31
N GLU A 358 -28.61 -21.72 -10.38
CA GLU A 358 -29.48 -22.48 -9.47
C GLU A 358 -29.72 -23.94 -9.95
N HIS A 359 -29.19 -24.34 -11.12
CA HIS A 359 -29.35 -25.69 -11.66
C HIS A 359 -28.70 -26.74 -10.72
N PRO A 360 -29.32 -27.92 -10.50
CA PRO A 360 -28.82 -28.90 -9.53
C PRO A 360 -27.36 -29.34 -9.72
N ASP A 361 -26.90 -29.44 -10.97
CA ASP A 361 -25.52 -29.80 -11.29
C ASP A 361 -24.53 -28.67 -10.97
N ASN A 362 -24.92 -27.42 -11.27
CA ASN A 362 -24.10 -26.22 -11.08
C ASN A 362 -23.97 -25.81 -9.59
N ARG A 363 -24.82 -26.32 -8.71
CA ARG A 363 -24.74 -26.10 -7.25
C ARG A 363 -23.95 -27.19 -6.50
N LYS A 364 -23.52 -28.24 -7.19
CA LYS A 364 -22.82 -29.37 -6.58
C LYS A 364 -21.33 -29.08 -6.52
N PHE A 365 -20.82 -28.74 -5.33
CA PHE A 365 -19.36 -28.67 -5.08
C PHE A 365 -18.68 -29.98 -5.58
N PRO A 366 -17.80 -29.91 -6.59
CA PRO A 366 -17.28 -31.07 -7.32
C PRO A 366 -15.91 -31.51 -6.81
N ALA A 367 -15.13 -30.60 -6.22
CA ALA A 367 -13.83 -30.88 -5.66
C ALA A 367 -13.97 -31.66 -4.34
N GLU A 368 -13.12 -32.66 -4.14
CA GLU A 368 -13.26 -33.57 -3.00
C GLU A 368 -12.96 -32.91 -1.65
N THR A 369 -13.49 -33.51 -0.57
CA THR A 369 -13.28 -33.02 0.80
C THR A 369 -12.05 -33.60 1.50
N ASP A 370 -11.46 -34.69 1.00
CA ASP A 370 -10.10 -35.07 1.38
C ASP A 370 -9.08 -34.23 0.60
N GLN A 371 -7.99 -33.83 1.26
CA GLN A 371 -6.99 -32.94 0.68
C GLN A 371 -6.22 -33.59 -0.48
N ASN A 372 -5.96 -34.90 -0.44
CA ASN A 372 -5.20 -35.61 -1.47
C ASN A 372 -6.07 -35.84 -2.70
N GLU A 373 -7.32 -36.23 -2.47
CA GLU A 373 -8.32 -36.43 -3.53
C GLU A 373 -8.66 -35.10 -4.24
N ASN A 374 -8.74 -33.98 -3.50
CA ASN A 374 -8.92 -32.65 -4.07
C ASN A 374 -7.73 -32.22 -4.95
N ILE A 375 -6.49 -32.52 -4.55
CA ILE A 375 -5.32 -32.24 -5.39
C ILE A 375 -5.38 -33.07 -6.68
N PHE A 376 -5.63 -34.38 -6.57
CA PHE A 376 -5.77 -35.26 -7.73
C PHE A 376 -6.85 -34.77 -8.71
N TRP A 377 -8.01 -34.36 -8.19
CA TRP A 377 -9.09 -33.74 -8.96
C TRP A 377 -8.64 -32.43 -9.62
N THR A 378 -8.03 -31.51 -8.86
CA THR A 378 -7.57 -30.21 -9.37
C THR A 378 -6.53 -30.38 -10.49
N GLU A 379 -5.60 -31.32 -10.37
CA GLU A 379 -4.59 -31.59 -11.41
C GLU A 379 -5.20 -32.17 -12.69
N GLN A 380 -6.25 -33.00 -12.60
CA GLN A 380 -6.99 -33.44 -13.80
C GLN A 380 -7.72 -32.27 -14.48
N GLU A 381 -8.37 -31.41 -13.71
CA GLU A 381 -9.09 -30.25 -14.24
C GLU A 381 -8.14 -29.18 -14.78
N ARG A 382 -6.92 -29.02 -14.22
CA ARG A 382 -5.85 -28.21 -14.82
C ARG A 382 -5.51 -28.66 -16.23
N VAL A 383 -5.32 -29.96 -16.45
CA VAL A 383 -5.01 -30.51 -17.79
C VAL A 383 -6.15 -30.28 -18.78
N ARG A 384 -7.41 -30.42 -18.36
CA ARG A 384 -8.59 -30.13 -19.19
C ARG A 384 -8.72 -28.64 -19.52
N ALA A 385 -8.48 -27.77 -18.55
CA ALA A 385 -8.52 -26.33 -18.68
C ALA A 385 -7.38 -25.78 -19.57
N GLU A 386 -6.17 -26.31 -19.45
CA GLU A 386 -5.06 -26.01 -20.37
C GLU A 386 -5.37 -26.42 -21.82
N ALA A 387 -6.00 -27.58 -22.01
CA ALA A 387 -6.45 -28.08 -23.31
C ALA A 387 -7.73 -27.39 -23.86
N GLY A 388 -8.28 -26.42 -23.13
CA GLY A 388 -9.52 -25.73 -23.49
C GLY A 388 -9.47 -24.98 -24.83
N VAL A 389 -10.65 -24.76 -25.42
CA VAL A 389 -10.80 -24.07 -26.70
C VAL A 389 -10.68 -22.56 -26.49
N VAL A 390 -9.62 -21.97 -27.04
CA VAL A 390 -9.42 -20.51 -27.05
C VAL A 390 -10.48 -19.82 -27.92
N ILE A 391 -11.05 -18.72 -27.41
CA ILE A 391 -11.97 -17.85 -28.16
C ILE A 391 -11.20 -16.81 -28.99
N GLN A 392 -11.75 -16.43 -30.14
CA GLN A 392 -11.12 -15.48 -31.08
C GLN A 392 -11.57 -14.04 -30.82
N ASP A 393 -12.85 -13.85 -30.49
CA ASP A 393 -13.47 -12.56 -30.18
C ASP A 393 -14.76 -12.75 -29.36
N LEU A 394 -15.46 -11.65 -29.07
CA LEU A 394 -16.72 -11.67 -28.30
C LEU A 394 -17.90 -12.34 -29.02
N ASP A 395 -17.94 -12.35 -30.35
CA ASP A 395 -19.02 -13.01 -31.09
C ASP A 395 -18.78 -14.53 -31.11
N ASP A 396 -17.55 -14.98 -31.29
CA ASP A 396 -17.14 -16.38 -31.14
C ASP A 396 -17.38 -16.88 -29.70
N LEU A 397 -17.01 -16.10 -28.68
CA LEU A 397 -17.34 -16.38 -27.28
C LEU A 397 -18.86 -16.53 -27.08
N ARG A 398 -19.66 -15.56 -27.54
CA ARG A 398 -21.12 -15.60 -27.42
C ARG A 398 -21.71 -16.86 -28.05
N ASN A 399 -21.35 -17.16 -29.30
CA ASN A 399 -21.84 -18.34 -30.01
C ASN A 399 -21.47 -19.65 -29.29
N LYS A 400 -20.29 -19.71 -28.64
CA LYS A 400 -19.86 -20.86 -27.85
C LYS A 400 -20.59 -20.99 -26.52
N LEU A 401 -20.90 -19.89 -25.83
CA LEU A 401 -21.68 -19.90 -24.58
C LEU A 401 -23.16 -20.26 -24.84
N ASP A 402 -23.78 -19.68 -25.87
CA ASP A 402 -25.16 -19.96 -26.29
C ASP A 402 -25.34 -21.46 -26.67
N GLN A 403 -24.30 -22.11 -27.20
CA GLN A 403 -24.29 -23.56 -27.47
C GLN A 403 -24.00 -24.39 -26.21
N ARG A 404 -23.04 -23.97 -25.37
CA ARG A 404 -22.58 -24.73 -24.20
C ARG A 404 -23.65 -24.86 -23.12
N TYR A 405 -24.45 -23.82 -22.91
CA TYR A 405 -25.44 -23.73 -21.83
C TYR A 405 -26.89 -23.93 -22.30
N ALA A 406 -27.11 -24.67 -23.40
CA ALA A 406 -28.42 -24.80 -24.03
C ALA A 406 -29.52 -25.37 -23.10
N ASN A 407 -29.14 -26.14 -22.07
CA ASN A 407 -30.04 -26.69 -21.05
C ASN A 407 -29.89 -26.06 -19.64
N GLY A 408 -29.13 -24.96 -19.49
CA GLY A 408 -28.89 -24.30 -18.19
C GLY A 408 -27.58 -24.69 -17.49
N SER A 409 -27.05 -25.89 -17.73
CA SER A 409 -25.69 -26.30 -17.32
C SER A 409 -24.79 -26.50 -18.55
N SER A 410 -23.47 -26.64 -18.33
CA SER A 410 -22.54 -27.01 -19.40
C SER A 410 -22.83 -28.44 -19.87
N GLU A 411 -23.24 -28.62 -21.13
CA GLU A 411 -23.45 -29.97 -21.71
C GLU A 411 -22.15 -30.79 -21.81
N ASP A 412 -21.00 -30.11 -21.78
CA ASP A 412 -19.66 -30.70 -21.82
C ASP A 412 -18.81 -30.12 -20.68
N THR A 413 -18.64 -30.92 -19.63
CA THR A 413 -17.79 -30.63 -18.46
C THR A 413 -16.35 -31.10 -18.63
N ASP A 414 -16.01 -31.79 -19.72
CA ASP A 414 -14.66 -32.29 -19.99
C ASP A 414 -13.83 -31.32 -20.87
N THR A 415 -14.48 -30.35 -21.53
CA THR A 415 -13.80 -29.25 -22.22
C THR A 415 -14.11 -27.87 -21.64
N TYR A 416 -13.14 -26.96 -21.74
CA TYR A 416 -13.21 -25.59 -21.24
C TYR A 416 -13.19 -24.57 -22.37
N LEU A 417 -13.72 -23.37 -22.12
CA LEU A 417 -13.53 -22.19 -22.97
C LEU A 417 -12.46 -21.28 -22.36
N ARG A 418 -11.39 -21.04 -23.10
CA ARG A 418 -10.30 -20.15 -22.70
C ARG A 418 -10.54 -18.74 -23.25
N ILE A 419 -10.48 -17.74 -22.38
CA ILE A 419 -10.74 -16.32 -22.68
C ILE A 419 -9.43 -15.53 -22.50
N PRO A 420 -8.73 -15.20 -23.61
CA PRO A 420 -7.62 -14.25 -23.60
C PRO A 420 -8.12 -12.83 -23.33
N MET A 421 -7.35 -12.05 -22.56
CA MET A 421 -7.72 -10.67 -22.21
C MET A 421 -7.50 -9.66 -23.35
N ASP A 422 -6.79 -10.05 -24.41
CA ASP A 422 -6.60 -9.28 -25.65
C ASP A 422 -7.67 -9.58 -26.72
N ALA A 423 -8.54 -10.56 -26.50
CA ALA A 423 -9.65 -10.90 -27.42
C ALA A 423 -10.83 -9.90 -27.35
N PHE A 424 -10.80 -8.92 -26.44
CA PHE A 424 -11.82 -7.88 -26.32
C PHE A 424 -11.24 -6.52 -25.90
N GLN A 425 -12.07 -5.48 -25.86
CA GLN A 425 -11.67 -4.12 -25.45
C GLN A 425 -12.64 -3.56 -24.41
N GLY A 426 -12.08 -2.92 -23.38
CA GLY A 426 -12.84 -2.39 -22.25
C GLY A 426 -12.96 -3.41 -21.13
N ALA A 427 -14.17 -3.65 -20.65
CA ALA A 427 -14.49 -4.69 -19.68
C ALA A 427 -15.58 -5.64 -20.23
N LEU A 428 -15.64 -6.85 -19.70
CA LEU A 428 -16.60 -7.90 -20.06
C LEU A 428 -17.48 -8.22 -18.84
N ASP A 429 -18.79 -8.16 -19.01
CA ASP A 429 -19.78 -8.58 -18.01
C ASP A 429 -20.51 -9.82 -18.55
N LEU A 430 -20.35 -10.96 -17.87
CA LEU A 430 -21.05 -12.20 -18.14
C LEU A 430 -22.22 -12.34 -17.15
N ARG A 431 -23.43 -12.50 -17.68
CA ARG A 431 -24.68 -12.59 -16.90
C ARG A 431 -25.27 -14.00 -16.97
N ASN A 432 -25.69 -14.51 -15.81
CA ASN A 432 -26.48 -15.75 -15.67
C ASN A 432 -27.88 -15.56 -16.29
N ALA A 433 -28.61 -16.65 -16.49
CA ALA A 433 -29.95 -16.69 -17.08
C ALA A 433 -31.01 -15.83 -16.34
N ASP A 434 -30.76 -15.45 -15.09
CA ASP A 434 -31.60 -14.61 -14.23
C ASP A 434 -31.17 -13.13 -14.18
N ASP A 435 -30.20 -12.71 -15.01
CA ASP A 435 -29.54 -11.39 -15.03
C ASP A 435 -28.59 -11.13 -13.84
N SER A 436 -28.33 -12.13 -12.99
CA SER A 436 -27.32 -12.03 -11.94
C SER A 436 -25.89 -12.15 -12.51
N LEU A 437 -24.92 -11.51 -11.85
CA LEU A 437 -23.51 -11.58 -12.27
C LEU A 437 -22.97 -13.01 -12.20
N MET A 438 -22.42 -13.50 -13.32
CA MET A 438 -21.58 -14.70 -13.41
C MET A 438 -20.12 -14.32 -13.13
N ALA A 439 -19.57 -13.45 -13.99
CA ALA A 439 -18.21 -12.94 -13.89
C ALA A 439 -18.08 -11.59 -14.61
N PHE A 440 -17.45 -10.62 -13.95
CA PHE A 440 -17.01 -9.36 -14.56
C PHE A 440 -15.49 -9.38 -14.67
N VAL A 441 -14.94 -8.95 -15.81
CA VAL A 441 -13.49 -8.96 -16.08
C VAL A 441 -13.05 -7.65 -16.71
N CYS A 442 -12.01 -7.04 -16.14
CA CYS A 442 -11.49 -5.75 -16.58
C CYS A 442 -9.95 -5.81 -16.75
N PRO A 443 -9.46 -5.95 -18.01
CA PRO A 443 -8.05 -5.84 -18.35
C PRO A 443 -7.62 -4.40 -18.70
N THR A 444 -8.31 -3.39 -18.17
CA THR A 444 -8.18 -1.98 -18.60
C THR A 444 -7.90 -1.03 -17.44
N LEU A 445 -6.96 -1.41 -16.57
CA LEU A 445 -6.45 -0.56 -15.50
C LEU A 445 -5.83 0.76 -16.05
N PRO A 446 -6.16 1.95 -15.49
CA PRO A 446 -5.58 3.21 -15.92
C PRO A 446 -4.05 3.23 -15.83
N GLU A 447 -3.37 3.68 -16.89
CA GLU A 447 -1.90 3.69 -16.99
C GLU A 447 -1.21 4.46 -15.86
N SER A 448 -1.88 5.49 -15.32
CA SER A 448 -1.43 6.27 -14.17
C SER A 448 -1.27 5.46 -12.88
N ILE A 449 -2.12 4.44 -12.70
CA ILE A 449 -2.09 3.45 -11.61
C ILE A 449 -1.17 2.30 -12.00
N ARG A 450 -1.43 1.69 -13.16
CA ARG A 450 -0.79 0.45 -13.65
C ARG A 450 0.73 0.52 -13.63
N SER A 451 1.29 1.57 -14.24
CA SER A 451 2.74 1.77 -14.43
C SER A 451 3.61 1.69 -13.16
N ASN A 452 3.02 1.79 -11.96
CA ASN A 452 3.74 1.77 -10.68
C ASN A 452 3.18 0.73 -9.69
N LEU A 453 2.15 -0.05 -10.04
CA LEU A 453 1.38 -0.87 -9.10
C LEU A 453 2.24 -1.98 -8.47
N LEU A 454 2.92 -2.77 -9.29
CA LEU A 454 3.82 -3.85 -8.84
C LEU A 454 4.97 -3.33 -7.94
N SER A 455 5.58 -2.19 -8.31
CA SER A 455 6.66 -1.58 -7.52
C SER A 455 6.16 -1.01 -6.19
N SER A 456 4.94 -0.46 -6.16
CA SER A 456 4.32 0.08 -4.95
C SER A 456 3.92 -1.05 -3.99
N PHE A 457 3.45 -2.19 -4.52
CA PHE A 457 3.22 -3.39 -3.73
C PHE A 457 4.52 -3.92 -3.12
N LEU A 458 5.59 -4.07 -3.91
CA LEU A 458 6.92 -4.48 -3.45
C LEU A 458 7.45 -3.60 -2.31
N ALA A 459 7.29 -2.28 -2.42
CA ALA A 459 7.69 -1.33 -1.39
C ALA A 459 6.97 -1.56 -0.04
N CYS A 460 5.76 -2.12 -0.05
CA CYS A 460 4.98 -2.34 1.17
C CYS A 460 5.60 -3.38 2.12
N PHE A 461 6.42 -4.30 1.61
CA PHE A 461 7.06 -5.35 2.40
C PHE A 461 8.32 -4.86 3.12
N ASP A 462 8.88 -3.72 2.72
CA ASP A 462 10.01 -3.04 3.39
C ASP A 462 11.32 -3.90 3.44
N GLY A 463 11.31 -5.08 2.81
CA GLY A 463 12.36 -6.09 2.88
C GLY A 463 12.29 -7.00 4.11
N ASN A 464 11.15 -7.09 4.79
CA ASN A 464 10.94 -8.02 5.90
C ASN A 464 10.78 -9.46 5.41
N GLU A 465 11.21 -10.42 6.24
CA GLU A 465 11.30 -11.86 5.94
C GLU A 465 9.94 -12.59 5.83
N VAL A 466 8.83 -11.87 5.71
CA VAL A 466 7.51 -12.47 5.39
C VAL A 466 7.54 -13.15 4.00
N LEU A 467 8.49 -12.77 3.15
CA LEU A 467 8.75 -13.37 1.83
C LEU A 467 9.65 -14.63 1.91
N CYS A 468 9.35 -15.60 2.78
CA CYS A 468 9.99 -16.91 2.72
C CYS A 468 9.52 -17.69 1.49
N VAL A 469 10.33 -17.73 0.42
CA VAL A 469 10.02 -18.49 -0.80
C VAL A 469 10.71 -19.86 -0.81
N ARG A 470 9.92 -20.86 -1.20
CA ARG A 470 10.27 -22.28 -1.26
C ARG A 470 11.33 -22.58 -2.34
N LYS A 471 12.28 -23.48 -2.03
CA LYS A 471 13.15 -24.06 -3.06
C LYS A 471 12.33 -24.94 -4.03
N LEU A 472 12.51 -24.70 -5.33
CA LEU A 472 12.15 -25.63 -6.41
C LEU A 472 13.31 -26.56 -6.83
N LYS A 473 14.52 -26.35 -6.28
CA LYS A 473 15.74 -27.07 -6.69
C LYS A 473 15.94 -28.45 -6.04
N ASP A 474 15.34 -28.70 -4.88
CA ASP A 474 15.50 -29.99 -4.19
C ASP A 474 14.76 -31.15 -4.94
N ASP A 475 13.91 -30.83 -5.93
CA ASP A 475 13.23 -31.78 -6.81
C ASP A 475 14.06 -32.17 -8.07
N PHE A 476 15.20 -31.54 -8.33
CA PHE A 476 15.96 -31.67 -9.59
C PHE A 476 17.48 -31.83 -9.37
N HIS A 477 17.89 -32.79 -8.53
CA HIS A 477 19.26 -33.30 -8.55
C HIS A 477 19.44 -34.33 -9.68
N ALA A 478 19.86 -33.84 -10.85
CA ALA A 478 20.42 -34.67 -11.92
C ALA A 478 21.88 -35.02 -11.60
N ASP A 479 22.09 -35.77 -10.50
CA ASP A 479 23.41 -36.10 -9.93
C ASP A 479 23.48 -37.55 -9.42
N ASP A 480 22.95 -38.50 -10.20
CA ASP A 480 23.25 -39.94 -10.07
C ASP A 480 24.07 -40.43 -11.27
N CYS A 481 25.04 -39.60 -11.69
CA CYS A 481 26.01 -39.95 -12.74
C CYS A 481 27.23 -40.69 -12.17
N GLN A 482 27.04 -41.95 -11.78
CA GLN A 482 28.14 -42.93 -11.66
C GLN A 482 27.78 -44.25 -12.35
N ASP A 483 28.67 -44.74 -13.21
CA ASP A 483 28.39 -45.83 -14.15
C ASP A 483 28.14 -47.20 -13.48
N GLN A 484 27.08 -47.87 -13.93
CA GLN A 484 27.18 -49.27 -14.34
C GLN A 484 26.08 -49.66 -15.34
N ASP A 485 26.46 -50.44 -16.36
CA ASP A 485 25.56 -50.85 -17.44
C ASP A 485 24.33 -51.61 -16.93
N THR A 486 23.12 -51.23 -17.35
CA THR A 486 22.30 -52.10 -18.23
C THR A 486 21.02 -51.45 -18.80
N GLN A 487 20.93 -51.48 -20.14
CA GLN A 487 19.71 -51.47 -20.97
C GLN A 487 18.84 -50.20 -21.02
N ILE A 488 18.12 -50.09 -22.15
CA ILE A 488 17.25 -48.97 -22.53
C ILE A 488 15.81 -49.44 -22.39
N GLU A 489 15.01 -48.76 -21.56
CA GLU A 489 13.55 -48.75 -21.69
C GLU A 489 13.03 -47.31 -21.67
N HIS A 490 11.88 -47.08 -22.31
CA HIS A 490 11.24 -45.77 -22.48
C HIS A 490 10.11 -45.55 -21.47
N HIS A 491 9.66 -44.29 -21.35
CA HIS A 491 8.50 -43.82 -20.58
C HIS A 491 8.63 -43.76 -19.06
N ASP A 492 9.29 -42.70 -18.57
CA ASP A 492 8.91 -42.11 -17.28
C ASP A 492 7.49 -41.51 -17.37
N SER A 493 6.51 -42.27 -16.91
CA SER A 493 5.19 -41.73 -16.60
C SER A 493 5.24 -41.01 -15.25
N VAL A 494 4.99 -39.70 -15.25
CA VAL A 494 4.82 -38.93 -14.01
C VAL A 494 3.53 -39.41 -13.35
N THR A 495 3.64 -40.23 -12.31
CA THR A 495 2.48 -40.76 -11.61
C THR A 495 1.84 -39.69 -10.73
N LEU A 496 0.51 -39.71 -10.63
CA LEU A 496 -0.27 -38.62 -10.03
C LEU A 496 -0.02 -38.45 -8.52
N GLU A 497 0.44 -39.50 -7.82
CA GLU A 497 0.87 -39.42 -6.42
C GLU A 497 2.12 -38.54 -6.26
N LYS A 498 3.05 -38.57 -7.22
CA LYS A 498 4.25 -37.70 -7.22
C LYS A 498 3.85 -36.22 -7.39
N VAL A 499 2.82 -35.95 -8.20
CA VAL A 499 2.27 -34.60 -8.35
C VAL A 499 1.57 -34.16 -7.06
N ALA A 500 0.74 -35.03 -6.46
CA ALA A 500 0.08 -34.73 -5.18
C ALA A 500 1.08 -34.45 -4.05
N GLU A 501 2.13 -35.26 -3.91
CA GLU A 501 3.23 -35.00 -2.99
C GLU A 501 3.89 -33.64 -3.25
N LYS A 502 4.13 -33.28 -4.53
CA LYS A 502 4.76 -32.03 -4.94
C LYS A 502 3.90 -30.79 -4.67
N VAL A 503 2.58 -30.92 -4.68
CA VAL A 503 1.63 -29.85 -4.33
C VAL A 503 1.43 -29.71 -2.81
N LEU A 504 1.36 -30.81 -2.05
CA LEU A 504 1.30 -30.78 -0.57
C LEU A 504 2.55 -30.11 0.04
N LYS A 505 3.72 -30.64 -0.31
CA LYS A 505 4.64 -29.91 -1.18
C LYS A 505 4.73 -28.38 -0.98
N SER A 506 4.21 -27.67 -1.99
CA SER A 506 4.33 -26.24 -2.27
C SER A 506 3.13 -25.41 -1.81
N SER A 507 2.86 -25.39 -0.49
CA SER A 507 1.94 -24.42 0.11
C SER A 507 2.38 -22.97 -0.17
N PHE A 508 1.49 -22.16 -0.75
CA PHE A 508 1.69 -20.73 -0.92
C PHE A 508 1.42 -19.97 0.40
N HIS A 509 1.91 -18.72 0.53
CA HIS A 509 1.69 -17.91 1.73
C HIS A 509 0.47 -17.00 1.58
N CYS A 510 -0.35 -16.89 2.63
CA CYS A 510 -1.61 -16.15 2.61
C CYS A 510 -1.72 -15.26 3.86
N LEU A 511 -2.01 -13.97 3.66
CA LEU A 511 -2.23 -12.98 4.71
C LEU A 511 -3.64 -12.42 4.62
N HIS A 512 -4.47 -12.65 5.64
CA HIS A 512 -5.85 -12.19 5.71
C HIS A 512 -5.96 -10.85 6.45
N PHE A 513 -5.93 -9.75 5.72
CA PHE A 513 -6.22 -8.41 6.23
C PHE A 513 -7.72 -8.12 6.32
N SER A 514 -8.40 -8.91 7.16
CA SER A 514 -9.85 -8.86 7.43
C SER A 514 -10.20 -8.14 8.73
N ILE A 515 -11.22 -7.28 8.70
CA ILE A 515 -11.99 -6.94 9.91
C ILE A 515 -13.04 -8.04 10.09
N TRP A 516 -12.90 -8.89 11.11
CA TRP A 516 -13.88 -9.93 11.37
C TRP A 516 -15.08 -9.32 12.11
N ASN A 517 -16.17 -9.06 11.36
CA ASN A 517 -17.47 -8.63 11.90
C ASN A 517 -18.20 -9.76 12.66
N ARG A 518 -17.49 -10.46 13.55
CA ARG A 518 -18.01 -11.57 14.37
C ARG A 518 -17.50 -11.47 15.80
N TYR A 519 -18.38 -11.77 16.74
CA TYR A 519 -17.99 -11.97 18.14
C TYR A 519 -17.17 -13.27 18.28
N ALA A 520 -16.01 -13.20 18.93
CA ALA A 520 -15.18 -14.39 19.17
C ALA A 520 -15.77 -15.31 20.27
N THR A 521 -16.67 -14.78 21.09
CA THR A 521 -17.50 -15.52 22.05
C THR A 521 -18.94 -15.59 21.54
N LYS A 522 -19.58 -16.78 21.61
CA LYS A 522 -21.00 -16.91 21.27
C LYS A 522 -21.89 -16.46 22.43
N GLY A 523 -23.02 -15.81 22.12
CA GLY A 523 -24.06 -15.44 23.07
C GLY A 523 -25.13 -16.52 23.31
N ASP A 524 -24.89 -17.75 22.86
CA ASP A 524 -25.85 -18.86 22.97
C ASP A 524 -26.22 -19.10 24.45
N GLN A 525 -27.52 -18.98 24.79
CA GLN A 525 -28.06 -19.07 26.16
C GLN A 525 -27.56 -17.99 27.16
N ALA A 526 -26.98 -16.89 26.69
CA ALA A 526 -26.62 -15.76 27.56
C ALA A 526 -27.87 -15.08 28.15
N PRO A 527 -27.86 -14.67 29.44
CA PRO A 527 -28.97 -13.93 30.05
C PRO A 527 -29.27 -12.61 29.34
N THR A 528 -30.54 -12.35 29.04
CA THR A 528 -30.98 -11.16 28.28
C THR A 528 -31.16 -9.90 29.14
N ASP A 529 -31.18 -10.07 30.46
CA ASP A 529 -31.32 -9.04 31.50
C ASP A 529 -29.97 -8.57 32.09
N ILE A 530 -28.87 -9.25 31.76
CA ILE A 530 -27.52 -8.93 32.24
C ILE A 530 -26.68 -8.38 31.08
N HIS A 531 -26.05 -7.22 31.29
CA HIS A 531 -25.18 -6.62 30.28
C HIS A 531 -23.88 -7.44 30.10
N PRO A 532 -23.41 -7.75 28.86
CA PRO A 532 -22.29 -8.68 28.62
C PRO A 532 -20.96 -8.35 29.33
N HIS A 533 -20.71 -7.08 29.66
CA HIS A 533 -19.54 -6.67 30.45
C HIS A 533 -19.53 -7.27 31.87
N TYR A 534 -20.68 -7.69 32.40
CA TYR A 534 -20.80 -8.30 33.73
C TYR A 534 -20.85 -9.84 33.69
N MET A 535 -20.69 -10.45 32.51
CA MET A 535 -20.62 -11.91 32.35
C MET A 535 -19.16 -12.39 32.35
N SER A 536 -18.85 -13.37 33.20
CA SER A 536 -17.53 -14.02 33.26
C SER A 536 -17.50 -15.36 32.50
N ARG A 537 -16.33 -15.96 32.31
CA ARG A 537 -16.14 -17.39 32.03
C ARG A 537 -15.84 -18.10 33.36
N GLU A 538 -16.43 -19.27 33.59
CA GLU A 538 -16.14 -20.08 34.80
C GLU A 538 -14.76 -20.75 34.77
N ASP A 539 -14.23 -21.00 33.57
CA ASP A 539 -13.01 -21.79 33.35
C ASP A 539 -11.70 -20.99 33.31
N VAL A 540 -11.75 -19.66 33.46
CA VAL A 540 -10.56 -18.78 33.45
C VAL A 540 -10.60 -17.70 34.53
N SER A 541 -9.43 -17.41 35.13
CA SER A 541 -9.28 -16.44 36.23
C SER A 541 -9.52 -14.98 35.84
N ARG A 542 -9.53 -14.65 34.54
CA ARG A 542 -9.90 -13.33 34.00
C ARG A 542 -10.63 -13.52 32.67
N THR A 543 -11.79 -12.89 32.52
CA THR A 543 -12.57 -12.94 31.27
C THR A 543 -12.10 -11.86 30.32
N ASN A 544 -11.79 -12.21 29.06
CA ASN A 544 -11.41 -11.22 28.06
C ASN A 544 -12.65 -10.71 27.31
N HIS A 545 -13.31 -9.69 27.85
CA HIS A 545 -14.48 -9.06 27.23
C HIS A 545 -14.18 -8.43 25.85
N SER A 546 -12.92 -8.29 25.43
CA SER A 546 -12.61 -7.94 24.02
C SER A 546 -12.98 -9.05 23.03
N GLN A 547 -13.34 -10.26 23.51
CA GLN A 547 -13.86 -11.35 22.69
C GLN A 547 -15.38 -11.24 22.45
N THR A 548 -16.08 -10.35 23.18
CA THR A 548 -17.49 -9.99 22.94
C THR A 548 -17.62 -8.70 22.11
N LEU A 549 -16.63 -8.43 21.24
CA LEU A 549 -16.64 -7.38 20.21
C LEU A 549 -16.14 -7.96 18.87
N PRO A 550 -16.45 -7.33 17.73
CA PRO A 550 -15.74 -7.55 16.47
C PRO A 550 -14.23 -7.30 16.62
N TYR A 551 -13.42 -7.90 15.75
CA TYR A 551 -11.97 -7.83 15.89
C TYR A 551 -11.23 -7.91 14.55
N GLN A 552 -10.18 -7.11 14.41
CA GLN A 552 -9.20 -7.23 13.33
C GLN A 552 -8.55 -8.62 13.34
N SER A 553 -8.17 -9.12 12.16
CA SER A 553 -7.49 -10.40 12.02
C SER A 553 -6.18 -10.46 12.83
N ARG A 554 -5.69 -11.68 13.06
CA ARG A 554 -4.36 -11.88 13.63
C ARG A 554 -3.30 -11.18 12.78
N ASP A 555 -3.45 -11.26 11.47
CA ASP A 555 -2.48 -10.82 10.48
C ASP A 555 -2.44 -9.27 10.39
N ILE A 556 -3.56 -8.57 10.61
CA ILE A 556 -3.57 -7.11 10.83
C ILE A 556 -2.80 -6.72 12.09
N LEU A 557 -2.79 -7.56 13.13
CA LEU A 557 -2.09 -7.27 14.38
C LEU A 557 -0.59 -7.63 14.32
N GLU A 558 -0.23 -8.71 13.62
CA GLU A 558 1.15 -9.18 13.49
C GLU A 558 1.91 -8.50 12.33
N HIS A 559 1.22 -8.19 11.24
CA HIS A 559 1.78 -7.49 10.07
C HIS A 559 1.16 -6.10 9.88
N GLN A 560 0.85 -5.40 10.99
CA GLN A 560 0.16 -4.10 10.98
C GLN A 560 0.86 -3.05 10.11
N GLN A 561 2.19 -3.10 10.00
CA GLN A 561 2.94 -2.18 9.13
C GLN A 561 2.71 -2.47 7.64
N LEU A 562 2.76 -3.74 7.23
CA LEU A 562 2.47 -4.17 5.86
C LEU A 562 1.03 -3.82 5.45
N TYR A 563 0.05 -4.07 6.34
CA TYR A 563 -1.35 -3.67 6.11
C TYR A 563 -1.49 -2.16 5.86
N ASN A 564 -0.95 -1.33 6.76
CA ASN A 564 -0.98 0.14 6.61
C ASN A 564 -0.23 0.62 5.36
N ASN A 565 0.85 -0.07 4.97
CA ASN A 565 1.59 0.25 3.75
C ASN A 565 0.74 -0.02 2.51
N ILE A 566 0.08 -1.18 2.42
CA ILE A 566 -0.78 -1.53 1.27
C ILE A 566 -1.96 -0.57 1.18
N LEU A 567 -2.66 -0.27 2.28
CA LEU A 567 -3.77 0.70 2.27
C LEU A 567 -3.37 2.08 1.74
N LEU A 568 -2.13 2.50 1.99
CA LEU A 568 -1.60 3.79 1.54
C LEU A 568 -1.09 3.75 0.08
N ALA A 569 -0.50 2.63 -0.34
CA ALA A 569 0.02 2.45 -1.69
C ALA A 569 -1.09 2.14 -2.72
N PHE A 570 -2.16 1.46 -2.30
CA PHE A 570 -3.25 1.00 -3.16
C PHE A 570 -4.52 1.86 -3.04
N GLY A 571 -4.51 2.94 -2.25
CA GLY A 571 -5.69 3.79 -2.03
C GLY A 571 -6.39 4.24 -3.32
N GLU A 572 -5.64 4.74 -4.31
CA GLU A 572 -6.19 5.13 -5.62
C GLU A 572 -6.76 3.93 -6.41
N LEU A 573 -6.15 2.75 -6.30
CA LEU A 573 -6.65 1.53 -6.93
C LEU A 573 -7.97 1.10 -6.30
N PHE A 574 -8.10 1.21 -4.97
CA PHE A 574 -9.35 0.92 -4.27
C PHE A 574 -10.44 1.96 -4.60
N GLU A 575 -10.11 3.25 -4.62
CA GLU A 575 -11.03 4.32 -5.05
C GLU A 575 -11.52 4.10 -6.48
N TRP A 576 -10.62 3.78 -7.43
CA TRP A 576 -11.00 3.52 -8.82
C TRP A 576 -11.81 2.22 -8.99
N ILE A 577 -11.53 1.17 -8.22
CA ILE A 577 -12.34 -0.06 -8.23
C ILE A 577 -13.73 0.18 -7.62
N ASP A 578 -13.86 1.01 -6.57
CA ASP A 578 -15.17 1.42 -6.04
C ASP A 578 -16.00 2.11 -7.13
N ASP A 579 -15.44 3.10 -7.81
CA ASP A 579 -16.10 3.80 -8.93
C ASP A 579 -16.45 2.85 -10.10
N VAL A 580 -15.57 1.89 -10.46
CA VAL A 580 -15.86 0.92 -11.53
C VAL A 580 -16.97 -0.05 -11.15
N ILE A 581 -16.99 -0.59 -9.93
CA ILE A 581 -18.07 -1.50 -9.50
C ILE A 581 -19.40 -0.74 -9.43
N LYS A 582 -19.37 0.50 -8.94
CA LYS A 582 -20.54 1.37 -8.81
C LYS A 582 -21.20 1.74 -10.14
N GLU A 583 -20.39 2.04 -11.16
CA GLU A 583 -20.88 2.47 -12.49
C GLU A 583 -21.13 1.27 -13.43
N CYS A 584 -20.37 0.17 -13.32
CA CYS A 584 -20.52 -1.02 -14.17
C CYS A 584 -21.43 -2.11 -13.58
N LEU A 585 -21.47 -2.25 -12.26
CA LEU A 585 -22.15 -3.33 -11.52
C LEU A 585 -23.01 -2.76 -10.36
N PRO A 586 -23.92 -1.80 -10.60
CA PRO A 586 -24.60 -1.06 -9.54
C PRO A 586 -25.44 -1.96 -8.62
N THR A 587 -26.08 -3.01 -9.16
CA THR A 587 -26.85 -3.99 -8.37
C THR A 587 -25.95 -4.73 -7.39
N GLU A 588 -24.77 -5.17 -7.84
CA GLU A 588 -23.79 -5.84 -7.00
C GLU A 588 -23.14 -4.87 -6.01
N TYR A 589 -22.93 -3.61 -6.40
CA TYR A 589 -22.43 -2.53 -5.54
C TYR A 589 -23.33 -2.28 -4.33
N GLU A 590 -24.66 -2.22 -4.51
CA GLU A 590 -25.60 -2.07 -3.39
C GLU A 590 -25.49 -3.24 -2.37
N VAL A 591 -25.34 -4.48 -2.86
CA VAL A 591 -25.21 -5.70 -2.03
C VAL A 591 -23.87 -5.77 -1.28
N LEU A 592 -22.80 -5.23 -1.86
CA LEU A 592 -21.48 -5.08 -1.22
C LEU A 592 -21.51 -3.96 -0.16
N VAL A 593 -22.03 -2.79 -0.53
CA VAL A 593 -22.00 -1.57 0.31
C VAL A 593 -22.96 -1.63 1.50
N GLU A 594 -24.07 -2.37 1.42
CA GLU A 594 -24.91 -2.70 2.58
C GLU A 594 -24.06 -3.26 3.74
N LEU A 595 -23.19 -4.24 3.46
CA LEU A 595 -22.27 -4.81 4.45
C LEU A 595 -21.18 -3.84 4.92
N ALA A 596 -20.74 -2.94 4.05
CA ALA A 596 -19.70 -1.96 4.37
C ALA A 596 -20.20 -0.83 5.31
N GLN A 597 -21.50 -0.51 5.26
CA GLN A 597 -22.11 0.52 6.10
C GLN A 597 -22.50 0.01 7.50
N ASP A 598 -22.88 -1.27 7.62
CA ASP A 598 -23.28 -1.91 8.90
C ASP A 598 -22.08 -2.40 9.76
N LEU A 599 -20.89 -1.81 9.59
CA LEU A 599 -19.71 -2.11 10.41
C LEU A 599 -19.86 -1.57 11.85
N PRO A 600 -19.79 -2.41 12.90
CA PRO A 600 -20.07 -1.96 14.26
C PRO A 600 -19.10 -0.89 14.77
N GLY A 601 -19.67 0.19 15.30
CA GLY A 601 -18.94 1.39 15.68
C GLY A 601 -18.95 2.49 14.62
N GLY A 602 -19.43 2.22 13.40
CA GLY A 602 -19.44 3.17 12.28
C GLY A 602 -18.06 3.37 11.66
N GLU A 603 -17.20 2.34 11.70
CA GLU A 603 -15.97 2.32 10.90
C GLU A 603 -16.31 2.08 9.42
N VAL A 604 -15.46 2.55 8.51
CA VAL A 604 -15.61 2.36 7.06
C VAL A 604 -14.50 1.43 6.58
N SER A 605 -14.81 0.50 5.66
CA SER A 605 -13.78 -0.38 5.11
C SER A 605 -12.76 0.42 4.27
N PRO A 606 -11.44 0.27 4.51
CA PRO A 606 -10.42 0.92 3.69
C PRO A 606 -10.21 0.23 2.32
N VAL A 607 -11.01 -0.80 2.02
CA VAL A 607 -11.10 -1.49 0.71
C VAL A 607 -12.56 -1.60 0.24
N THR A 608 -13.38 -0.59 0.58
CA THR A 608 -14.76 -0.43 0.08
C THR A 608 -14.77 -0.60 -1.45
N PRO A 609 -15.73 -1.36 -2.02
CA PRO A 609 -16.94 -1.88 -1.39
C PRO A 609 -16.77 -3.22 -0.64
N PHE A 610 -15.57 -3.82 -0.62
CA PHE A 610 -15.28 -5.08 0.09
C PHE A 610 -14.96 -4.87 1.58
N LEU A 611 -15.08 -5.93 2.38
CA LEU A 611 -14.82 -5.92 3.84
C LEU A 611 -13.46 -6.48 4.28
N SER A 612 -12.67 -7.01 3.35
CA SER A 612 -11.43 -7.73 3.66
C SER A 612 -10.46 -7.68 2.50
N LEU A 613 -9.19 -7.41 2.81
CA LEU A 613 -8.07 -7.59 1.89
C LEU A 613 -7.41 -8.93 2.20
N VAL A 614 -7.00 -9.69 1.18
CA VAL A 614 -6.17 -10.88 1.31
C VAL A 614 -5.00 -10.77 0.34
N VAL A 615 -3.80 -11.11 0.81
CA VAL A 615 -2.58 -11.13 0.00
C VAL A 615 -2.09 -12.57 -0.11
N ASN A 616 -2.02 -13.10 -1.34
CA ASN A 616 -1.51 -14.43 -1.63
C ASN A 616 -0.18 -14.34 -2.37
N LEU A 617 0.88 -14.97 -1.83
CA LEU A 617 2.24 -14.91 -2.35
C LEU A 617 2.65 -16.26 -2.97
N ASN A 618 3.07 -16.24 -4.23
CA ASN A 618 3.38 -17.42 -5.06
C ASN A 618 2.19 -18.40 -5.16
N VAL A 619 1.01 -17.84 -5.40
CA VAL A 619 -0.25 -18.58 -5.31
C VAL A 619 -0.45 -19.60 -6.43
N SER A 620 -0.91 -20.78 -6.04
CA SER A 620 -1.61 -21.72 -6.92
C SER A 620 -2.67 -22.40 -6.07
N THR A 621 -3.94 -22.01 -6.23
CA THR A 621 -5.05 -22.52 -5.40
C THR A 621 -5.53 -23.90 -5.86
N LEU A 622 -6.09 -24.68 -4.93
CA LEU A 622 -6.85 -25.90 -5.25
C LEU A 622 -8.33 -25.57 -5.51
N GLY A 623 -9.10 -26.54 -6.01
CA GLY A 623 -10.55 -26.40 -6.17
C GLY A 623 -11.24 -26.05 -4.85
N HIS A 624 -11.73 -24.81 -4.73
CA HIS A 624 -12.35 -24.31 -3.50
C HIS A 624 -13.50 -23.33 -3.77
N HIS A 625 -14.38 -23.19 -2.76
CA HIS A 625 -15.33 -22.09 -2.61
C HIS A 625 -14.92 -21.23 -1.41
N ASP A 626 -15.09 -19.91 -1.52
CA ASP A 626 -14.99 -18.96 -0.42
C ASP A 626 -16.31 -18.92 0.39
N ARG A 627 -16.65 -20.03 1.05
CA ARG A 627 -17.91 -20.24 1.83
C ARG A 627 -18.12 -19.32 3.06
N PHE A 628 -17.38 -18.22 3.15
CA PHE A 628 -17.48 -17.19 4.18
C PHE A 628 -17.67 -15.78 3.60
N ASP A 629 -17.62 -15.64 2.27
CA ASP A 629 -18.00 -14.42 1.57
C ASP A 629 -19.53 -14.40 1.48
N LYS A 630 -20.17 -13.22 1.45
CA LYS A 630 -21.64 -13.13 1.33
C LYS A 630 -22.09 -13.48 -0.09
N ASP A 631 -21.39 -12.96 -1.10
CA ASP A 631 -21.73 -13.12 -2.52
C ASP A 631 -20.45 -13.14 -3.39
N PHE A 632 -19.70 -12.04 -3.41
CA PHE A 632 -18.63 -11.79 -4.39
C PHE A 632 -17.21 -11.72 -3.78
N CYS A 633 -16.22 -12.08 -4.59
CA CYS A 633 -14.81 -11.75 -4.38
C CYS A 633 -14.25 -11.05 -5.63
N LEU A 634 -13.30 -10.13 -5.42
CA LEU A 634 -12.44 -9.60 -6.48
C LEU A 634 -11.06 -10.29 -6.42
N VAL A 635 -10.51 -10.68 -7.56
CA VAL A 635 -9.13 -11.19 -7.70
C VAL A 635 -8.32 -10.32 -8.65
N LEU A 636 -7.12 -9.92 -8.23
CA LEU A 636 -6.21 -9.06 -8.99
C LEU A 636 -4.76 -9.61 -8.89
N PRO A 637 -4.25 -10.28 -9.93
CA PRO A 637 -2.86 -10.75 -9.96
C PRO A 637 -1.85 -9.66 -10.35
N LEU A 638 -0.66 -9.74 -9.75
CA LEU A 638 0.47 -8.84 -9.93
C LEU A 638 1.76 -9.64 -10.11
N GLY A 639 2.52 -9.40 -11.18
CA GLY A 639 3.85 -10.00 -11.36
C GLY A 639 4.29 -10.21 -12.81
N ASN A 640 5.51 -10.71 -13.00
CA ASN A 640 6.07 -11.01 -14.32
C ASN A 640 5.98 -12.51 -14.64
N PHE A 641 4.76 -13.01 -14.84
CA PHE A 641 4.47 -14.43 -15.03
C PHE A 641 4.00 -14.78 -16.46
N LYS A 642 3.76 -16.07 -16.69
CA LYS A 642 3.03 -16.67 -17.82
C LYS A 642 2.23 -17.85 -17.27
N GLY A 643 1.00 -18.06 -17.74
CA GLY A 643 0.07 -18.99 -17.09
C GLY A 643 -0.60 -18.34 -15.86
N GLY A 644 -0.97 -19.14 -14.86
CA GLY A 644 -1.62 -18.65 -13.62
C GLY A 644 -3.12 -18.36 -13.74
N ALA A 645 -3.68 -18.54 -14.94
CA ALA A 645 -5.08 -18.23 -15.31
C ALA A 645 -6.10 -18.77 -14.30
N LEU A 646 -7.17 -18.02 -14.08
CA LEU A 646 -8.24 -18.40 -13.16
C LEU A 646 -9.23 -19.33 -13.87
N VAL A 647 -9.44 -20.52 -13.33
CA VAL A 647 -10.45 -21.47 -13.80
C VAL A 647 -11.72 -21.34 -12.97
N MET A 648 -12.87 -21.34 -13.64
CA MET A 648 -14.21 -21.39 -13.06
C MET A 648 -14.88 -22.68 -13.53
N PHE A 649 -14.98 -23.68 -12.65
CA PHE A 649 -15.29 -25.06 -13.03
C PHE A 649 -16.72 -25.21 -13.58
N GLU A 650 -17.73 -24.75 -12.84
CA GLU A 650 -19.15 -24.99 -13.17
C GLU A 650 -19.55 -24.28 -14.47
N GLN A 651 -18.94 -23.14 -14.75
CA GLN A 651 -19.09 -22.41 -16.01
C GLN A 651 -18.21 -22.97 -17.14
N CYS A 652 -17.27 -23.86 -16.84
CA CYS A 652 -16.22 -24.37 -17.73
C CYS A 652 -15.39 -23.26 -18.41
N LEU A 653 -15.05 -22.19 -17.67
CA LEU A 653 -14.31 -21.03 -18.20
C LEU A 653 -12.89 -20.95 -17.64
N VAL A 654 -11.97 -20.42 -18.44
CA VAL A 654 -10.60 -20.09 -18.05
C VAL A 654 -10.32 -18.62 -18.42
N LEU A 655 -10.09 -17.79 -17.42
CA LEU A 655 -9.79 -16.36 -17.58
C LEU A 655 -8.27 -16.17 -17.54
N GLU A 656 -7.66 -15.84 -18.70
CA GLU A 656 -6.20 -15.68 -18.84
C GLU A 656 -5.73 -14.30 -18.36
N LEU A 657 -6.03 -13.99 -17.09
CA LEU A 657 -5.67 -12.73 -16.42
C LEU A 657 -4.15 -12.50 -16.46
N CYS A 658 -3.76 -11.35 -16.98
CA CYS A 658 -2.39 -10.83 -16.94
C CYS A 658 -2.18 -10.00 -15.64
N SER A 659 -0.94 -9.54 -15.39
CA SER A 659 -0.69 -8.59 -14.30
C SER A 659 -1.54 -7.35 -14.48
N ASP A 660 -2.09 -6.86 -13.37
CA ASP A 660 -2.84 -5.60 -13.26
C ASP A 660 -4.27 -5.66 -13.85
N ASP A 661 -4.68 -6.79 -14.44
CA ASP A 661 -6.09 -7.12 -14.73
C ASP A 661 -6.83 -7.49 -13.43
N PHE A 662 -8.16 -7.40 -13.42
CA PHE A 662 -8.96 -7.99 -12.33
C PHE A 662 -10.26 -8.66 -12.79
N ALA A 663 -10.75 -9.59 -11.97
CA ALA A 663 -12.05 -10.23 -12.15
C ALA A 663 -12.88 -10.20 -10.85
N ILE A 664 -14.21 -10.13 -10.98
CA ILE A 664 -15.19 -10.20 -9.89
C ILE A 664 -16.19 -11.31 -10.20
N PHE A 665 -16.43 -12.22 -9.26
CA PHE A 665 -17.32 -13.38 -9.46
C PHE A 665 -17.88 -13.90 -8.13
N ARG A 666 -18.85 -14.82 -8.21
CA ARG A 666 -19.52 -15.46 -7.07
C ARG A 666 -18.65 -16.51 -6.37
N SER A 667 -17.67 -16.06 -5.60
CA SER A 667 -16.64 -16.91 -4.96
C SER A 667 -17.20 -17.96 -3.99
N GLY A 668 -18.39 -17.73 -3.43
CA GLY A 668 -19.10 -18.68 -2.57
C GLY A 668 -19.86 -19.78 -3.33
N GLU A 669 -20.07 -19.62 -4.65
CA GLU A 669 -20.90 -20.49 -5.51
C GLU A 669 -20.11 -21.18 -6.62
N THR A 670 -19.03 -20.56 -7.13
CA THR A 670 -18.14 -21.15 -8.15
C THR A 670 -16.91 -21.82 -7.51
N THR A 671 -16.65 -23.08 -7.89
CA THR A 671 -15.38 -23.74 -7.66
C THR A 671 -14.32 -23.14 -8.55
N HIS A 672 -13.32 -22.54 -7.93
CA HIS A 672 -12.25 -21.86 -8.64
C HIS A 672 -10.87 -22.31 -8.17
N PHE A 673 -9.94 -22.31 -9.12
CA PHE A 673 -8.53 -22.67 -8.93
C PHE A 673 -7.64 -21.95 -9.96
N ASN A 674 -6.32 -21.99 -9.78
CA ASN A 674 -5.36 -21.43 -10.75
C ASN A 674 -4.76 -22.52 -11.64
N LEU A 675 -4.50 -22.22 -12.91
CA LEU A 675 -3.53 -22.97 -13.70
C LEU A 675 -2.09 -22.80 -13.16
N PRO A 676 -1.17 -23.73 -13.46
CA PRO A 676 0.27 -23.53 -13.23
C PRO A 676 0.80 -22.24 -13.87
N TYR A 677 1.92 -21.72 -13.35
CA TYR A 677 2.58 -20.53 -13.89
C TYR A 677 4.09 -20.69 -13.98
N GLU A 678 4.69 -19.98 -14.93
CA GLU A 678 6.13 -19.85 -15.16
C GLU A 678 6.60 -18.43 -14.78
N ASP A 679 7.70 -18.33 -14.04
CA ASP A 679 8.33 -17.05 -13.66
C ASP A 679 9.51 -16.75 -14.59
N LYS A 680 9.36 -15.70 -15.41
CA LYS A 680 10.38 -15.29 -16.40
C LYS A 680 11.62 -14.65 -15.76
N SER A 681 11.53 -14.22 -14.50
CA SER A 681 12.57 -13.48 -13.80
C SER A 681 13.76 -14.37 -13.45
N PHE A 682 13.47 -15.63 -13.09
CA PHE A 682 14.50 -16.57 -12.64
C PHE A 682 15.41 -17.04 -13.79
N ASP A 683 14.88 -17.27 -14.99
CA ASP A 683 15.70 -17.67 -16.15
C ASP A 683 16.64 -16.55 -16.61
N VAL A 684 16.20 -15.28 -16.61
CA VAL A 684 17.08 -14.14 -16.92
C VAL A 684 18.21 -14.00 -15.90
N TRP A 685 17.94 -14.27 -14.61
CA TRP A 685 18.98 -14.30 -13.58
C TRP A 685 19.91 -15.51 -13.76
N LYS A 686 19.38 -16.70 -14.06
CA LYS A 686 20.14 -17.94 -14.28
C LYS A 686 21.10 -17.83 -15.47
N ASP A 687 20.69 -17.19 -16.56
CA ASP A 687 21.48 -17.11 -17.80
C ASP A 687 22.53 -15.98 -17.79
N THR A 688 22.35 -14.94 -16.95
CA THR A 688 23.22 -13.74 -16.98
C THR A 688 23.74 -13.27 -15.62
N CYS A 689 23.20 -13.79 -14.52
CA CYS A 689 23.30 -13.24 -13.16
C CYS A 689 22.97 -11.74 -13.11
N ASN A 690 21.99 -11.27 -13.90
CA ASN A 690 21.70 -9.84 -14.12
C ASN A 690 22.92 -9.04 -14.62
N GLY A 691 23.67 -9.63 -15.57
CA GLY A 691 24.90 -9.07 -16.14
C GLY A 691 26.19 -9.35 -15.34
N TRP A 692 26.12 -10.00 -14.17
CA TRP A 692 27.28 -10.25 -13.31
C TRP A 692 28.03 -11.55 -13.59
N ALA A 693 27.49 -12.46 -14.42
CA ALA A 693 28.13 -13.74 -14.75
C ALA A 693 29.57 -13.64 -15.33
N PRO A 694 29.99 -12.56 -16.04
CA PRO A 694 31.38 -12.39 -16.50
C PRO A 694 32.34 -11.76 -15.46
N ASN A 695 31.92 -11.55 -14.21
CA ASN A 695 32.72 -10.82 -13.21
C ASN A 695 33.59 -11.78 -12.37
N ASP A 696 34.91 -11.56 -12.36
CA ASP A 696 35.91 -12.38 -11.63
C ASP A 696 35.72 -12.43 -10.09
N HIS A 697 34.79 -11.66 -9.53
CA HIS A 697 34.41 -11.66 -8.11
C HIS A 697 33.00 -12.22 -7.84
N PHE A 698 32.36 -12.81 -8.86
CA PHE A 698 31.09 -13.52 -8.75
C PHE A 698 31.37 -15.03 -8.71
N HIS A 699 30.91 -15.73 -7.67
CA HIS A 699 31.15 -17.15 -7.40
C HIS A 699 29.86 -17.81 -6.91
#